data_AF-A0A8H2Y320-F1
#
_entry.id   AF-A0A8H2Y320-F1
#
_cell.length_a   1.000
_cell.length_b   1.000
_cell.length_c   1.000
_cell.angle_alpha   90.00
_cell.angle_beta   90.00
_cell.angle_gamma   90.00
#
_symmetry.space_group_name_H-M   'P 1'
#
loop_
_entity.id
_entity.type
_entity.pdbx_description
1 polymer ?
#
loop_
_entity_poly.entity_id
_entity_poly.type
_entity_poly.pdbx_seq_one_letter_code
_entity_poly.pdbx_strand_id
1 'polypeptide(L)'
;MWIVACAAAAQMVSAAVDIKSVKHVSTAQIVPNSFIVELSTGTHLKRGFASPHEELYHDLERRSVNWKVTKEYSEALLTGAAVTLSSDADLIKLAKANGVQSITPVYIHPPPKPVYEEALKDTTHATASKDVFSTHLMTGVDKLHNEGYYGKGIKIGIIDSGVDYMHPALGGSFGPGSKIIGGYDFVGDNYTGLPGTPPPVPNDNPREQCNGHGTHVAGTIGANPNNPWNISGVAYEAEINAYRVFGCNGSVADDILIDSLLRAYNDGNDIITLSIGGPDGWTESVSGVVASRIADQGRIVTIAAGNDGEYGSWYASGPATGRSVISVGSVDNTAVNLQNLTVSNGRQISYQSLQKLAIPDGLPIYATSQDPTTATDACDLLPASTPDLSNYIVLIRRGKCTFTQKVTNAAAKGGKYFLVYDNQDRSLGAISTSPYPGALISQEDGLFLLQEAIPQNYTISFPNSPFASASPSGGLMSSFSTYGPSYDMYLKPAISAPGGSIISTIPLALGSWGIKSGTSMATPFVAGSYALLLQAKGKNAVTAKRARTYFQNSATPVKQTATCASLIESASHQGAGLINVYDAIKNLGSLFPSELLLNDTANFKGVHTLLIQNDRNTSVNYTFTHVPAGTAITVSGIEAIPGVVPLTNSAATVSIVPNKVTVPAGRSLSVLVAIEPPTGLDATEFPVYSGYIRAIGSDNTTLQSTYIGVAARLKDARIIDNTDTYFGVKMPVIIDSEGNLLPPAGSATYTLNGTDTPLVLYRLVQGSPFIIFDLIDSKTNIATNQRHPSKVEVEVAERSDIPVGPDSTFSKRSIWDWLFPKKGQTAGGTFAAVKTLGVLYQEDYVPRNSAGESVDVNGYSGIQVATFANGTAIPDGSYKVLFRALKITGNPRMQEDYEVWTSPTIVIKRA
;
A
#
# COMPACT_ATOMS: atom_id res chain seq x y z
N MET A 1 2.81 18.32 -54.92
CA MET A 1 3.10 19.77 -54.80
C MET A 1 1.86 20.38 -54.17
N TRP A 2 1.83 20.76 -52.89
CA TRP A 2 2.62 21.83 -52.26
C TRP A 2 3.13 21.45 -50.86
N ILE A 3 4.06 22.27 -50.38
CA ILE A 3 5.12 22.06 -49.40
C ILE A 3 4.65 21.86 -47.95
N VAL A 4 5.30 20.90 -47.29
CA VAL A 4 5.38 20.69 -45.84
C VAL A 4 6.09 21.88 -45.18
N ALA A 5 5.46 22.50 -44.18
CA ALA A 5 6.13 23.43 -43.26
C ALA A 5 5.98 22.90 -41.82
N CYS A 6 7.11 22.46 -41.26
CA CYS A 6 7.27 22.11 -39.86
C CYS A 6 6.88 23.28 -38.95
N ALA A 7 5.87 23.08 -38.12
CA ALA A 7 5.76 23.80 -36.85
C ALA A 7 6.21 22.84 -35.74
N ALA A 8 7.50 22.89 -35.42
CA ALA A 8 7.98 22.41 -34.13
C ALA A 8 7.42 23.37 -33.08
N ALA A 9 6.22 23.09 -32.58
CA ALA A 9 5.76 23.67 -31.34
C ALA A 9 6.66 23.07 -30.25
N ALA A 10 7.66 23.84 -29.82
CA ALA A 10 8.28 23.61 -28.53
C ALA A 10 7.16 23.72 -27.49
N GLN A 11 6.60 22.58 -27.09
CA GLN A 11 5.84 22.52 -25.84
C GLN A 11 6.83 22.96 -24.77
N MET A 12 6.66 24.17 -24.23
CA MET A 12 7.22 24.49 -22.93
C MET A 12 6.55 23.51 -21.98
N VAL A 13 7.25 22.42 -21.66
CA VAL A 13 6.84 21.50 -20.61
C VAL A 13 6.90 22.32 -19.33
N SER A 14 5.75 22.78 -18.84
CA SER A 14 5.67 23.41 -17.53
C SER A 14 6.07 22.37 -16.50
N ALA A 15 7.05 22.68 -15.64
CA ALA A 15 7.44 21.82 -14.53
C ALA A 15 6.21 21.39 -13.71
N ALA A 16 6.18 20.13 -13.28
CA ALA A 16 5.12 19.62 -12.42
C ALA A 16 5.12 20.30 -11.04
N VAL A 17 6.31 20.67 -10.53
CA VAL A 17 6.47 21.34 -9.23
C VAL A 17 7.51 22.47 -9.36
N ASP A 18 7.23 23.63 -8.73
CA ASP A 18 8.20 24.73 -8.62
C ASP A 18 9.29 24.36 -7.61
N ILE A 19 10.54 24.29 -8.05
CA ILE A 19 11.69 23.95 -7.22
C ILE A 19 11.90 24.93 -6.05
N LYS A 20 11.42 26.18 -6.16
CA LYS A 20 11.50 27.15 -5.06
C LYS A 20 10.54 26.88 -3.90
N SER A 21 9.56 25.99 -4.10
CA SER A 21 8.65 25.55 -3.04
C SER A 21 9.24 24.47 -2.14
N VAL A 22 10.41 23.92 -2.51
CA VAL A 22 11.08 22.84 -1.78
C VAL A 22 11.58 23.34 -0.42
N LYS A 23 11.17 22.66 0.65
CA LYS A 23 11.72 22.91 1.99
C LYS A 23 13.17 22.44 2.07
N HIS A 24 14.02 23.25 2.67
CA HIS A 24 15.45 22.96 2.79
C HIS A 24 15.75 21.99 3.95
N VAL A 25 15.21 20.77 3.89
CA VAL A 25 15.30 19.72 4.92
C VAL A 25 15.41 18.33 4.30
N SER A 26 15.95 17.36 5.04
CA SER A 26 15.91 15.94 4.65
C SER A 26 14.47 15.39 4.70
N THR A 27 14.11 14.50 3.77
CA THR A 27 12.72 14.05 3.56
C THR A 27 12.38 12.67 4.15
N ALA A 28 13.31 12.03 4.88
CA ALA A 28 13.07 10.70 5.45
C ALA A 28 11.94 10.72 6.51
N GLN A 29 10.95 9.84 6.36
CA GLN A 29 9.81 9.68 7.29
C GLN A 29 10.18 8.77 8.47
N ILE A 30 11.20 9.18 9.22
CA ILE A 30 11.72 8.42 10.37
C ILE A 30 11.51 9.19 11.68
N VAL A 31 11.40 8.47 12.79
CA VAL A 31 11.49 9.07 14.13
C VAL A 31 12.95 9.42 14.41
N PRO A 32 13.30 10.71 14.66
CA PRO A 32 14.68 11.13 14.83
C PRO A 32 15.41 10.37 15.93
N ASN A 33 16.63 9.92 15.63
CA ASN A 33 17.53 9.18 16.52
C ASN A 33 16.96 7.89 17.14
N SER A 34 15.89 7.33 16.57
CA SER A 34 15.26 6.11 17.07
C SER A 34 15.49 4.94 16.13
N PHE A 35 15.88 3.79 16.70
CA PHE A 35 16.28 2.61 15.95
C PHE A 35 15.74 1.33 16.57
N ILE A 36 15.44 0.35 15.73
CA ILE A 36 15.17 -1.04 16.12
C ILE A 36 16.46 -1.84 15.90
N VAL A 37 16.90 -2.50 16.97
CA VAL A 37 18.12 -3.31 17.02
C VAL A 37 17.72 -4.78 17.12
N GLU A 38 18.14 -5.60 16.17
CA GLU A 38 17.99 -7.06 16.23
C GLU A 38 19.25 -7.70 16.81
N LEU A 39 19.08 -8.66 17.71
CA LEU A 39 20.15 -9.33 18.43
C LEU A 39 20.18 -10.84 18.12
N SER A 40 21.39 -11.40 18.09
CA SER A 40 21.59 -12.84 17.87
C SER A 40 21.12 -13.67 19.07
N THR A 41 20.34 -14.71 18.81
CA THR A 41 19.81 -15.64 19.82
C THR A 41 20.82 -16.74 20.17
N GLY A 42 21.70 -16.48 21.14
CA GLY A 42 22.19 -17.51 22.08
C GLY A 42 23.34 -18.46 21.69
N THR A 43 23.87 -18.47 20.47
CA THR A 43 25.08 -19.30 20.14
C THR A 43 26.41 -18.59 20.39
N HIS A 44 26.38 -17.30 20.71
CA HIS A 44 27.57 -16.44 20.87
C HIS A 44 27.56 -15.55 22.13
N LEU A 45 26.69 -15.83 23.11
CA LEU A 45 26.69 -15.06 24.35
C LEU A 45 28.05 -15.21 25.05
N LYS A 46 28.70 -14.08 25.35
CA LYS A 46 29.94 -14.12 26.12
C LYS A 46 29.67 -14.71 27.50
N ARG A 47 30.61 -15.53 27.97
CA ARG A 47 30.55 -16.14 29.30
C ARG A 47 30.35 -15.06 30.36
N GLY A 48 29.22 -15.11 31.06
CA GLY A 48 28.89 -14.19 32.15
C GLY A 48 27.58 -13.42 31.95
N PHE A 49 27.00 -13.39 30.75
CA PHE A 49 25.72 -12.72 30.50
C PHE A 49 24.55 -13.72 30.43
N ALA A 50 23.42 -13.35 31.03
CA ALA A 50 22.21 -14.17 31.06
C ALA A 50 21.31 -13.96 29.83
N SER A 51 21.46 -12.84 29.10
CA SER A 51 20.68 -12.55 27.90
C SER A 51 21.46 -11.72 26.86
N PRO A 52 21.03 -11.71 25.59
CA PRO A 52 21.58 -10.81 24.57
C PRO A 52 21.46 -9.32 24.94
N HIS A 53 20.39 -8.92 25.62
CA HIS A 53 20.19 -7.54 26.09
C HIS A 53 21.21 -7.13 27.14
N GLU A 54 21.49 -8.02 28.11
CA GLU A 54 22.49 -7.75 29.15
C GLU A 54 23.89 -7.56 28.54
N GLU A 55 24.25 -8.42 27.56
CA GLU A 55 25.52 -8.25 26.83
C GLU A 55 25.54 -6.95 26.03
N LEU A 56 24.43 -6.60 25.35
CA LEU A 56 24.30 -5.35 24.62
C LEU A 56 24.53 -4.16 25.56
N TYR A 57 23.75 -4.02 26.63
CA TYR A 57 23.81 -2.85 27.51
C TYR A 57 25.15 -2.72 28.22
N HIS A 58 25.72 -3.84 28.67
CA HIS A 58 27.07 -3.82 29.21
C HIS A 58 28.10 -3.29 28.18
N ASP A 59 27.97 -3.68 26.90
CA ASP A 59 28.86 -3.16 25.86
C ASP A 59 28.59 -1.68 25.52
N LEU A 60 27.33 -1.22 25.59
CA LEU A 60 26.97 0.18 25.42
C LEU A 60 27.51 1.06 26.56
N GLU A 61 27.40 0.61 27.81
CA GLU A 61 27.98 1.27 28.99
C GLU A 61 29.50 1.39 28.83
N ARG A 62 30.16 0.28 28.50
CA ARG A 62 31.62 0.22 28.28
C ARG A 62 32.09 1.16 27.18
N ARG A 63 31.25 1.41 26.18
CA ARG A 63 31.55 2.31 25.04
C ARG A 63 31.13 3.75 25.30
N SER A 64 30.54 4.05 26.46
CA SER A 64 29.99 5.37 26.79
C SER A 64 29.02 5.87 25.71
N VAL A 65 28.12 4.98 25.29
CA VAL A 65 26.97 5.35 24.44
C VAL A 65 26.00 6.16 25.31
N ASN A 66 25.26 7.10 24.74
CA ASN A 66 24.12 7.70 25.43
C ASN A 66 22.83 7.23 24.74
N TRP A 67 22.16 6.27 25.36
CA TRP A 67 20.96 5.61 24.82
C TRP A 67 19.85 5.55 25.86
N LYS A 68 18.62 5.48 25.35
CA LYS A 68 17.44 5.16 26.12
C LYS A 68 16.75 3.99 25.44
N VAL A 69 16.54 2.90 26.17
CA VAL A 69 15.69 1.80 25.70
C VAL A 69 14.24 2.25 25.78
N THR A 70 13.53 2.24 24.66
CA THR A 70 12.09 2.50 24.61
C THR A 70 11.30 1.20 24.71
N LYS A 71 11.84 0.09 24.19
CA LYS A 71 11.24 -1.24 24.28
C LYS A 71 12.30 -2.34 24.20
N GLU A 72 12.11 -3.40 24.98
CA GLU A 72 12.83 -4.67 24.80
C GLU A 72 11.92 -5.69 24.13
N TYR A 73 12.51 -6.43 23.19
CA TYR A 73 11.90 -7.59 22.52
C TYR A 73 12.70 -8.83 22.93
N SER A 74 12.06 -9.78 23.59
CA SER A 74 12.71 -10.98 24.15
C SER A 74 12.03 -12.26 23.66
N GLU A 75 11.44 -12.21 22.47
CA GLU A 75 10.61 -13.28 21.91
C GLU A 75 11.37 -14.05 20.82
N ALA A 76 10.95 -15.29 20.57
CA ALA A 76 11.49 -16.09 19.45
C ALA A 76 11.22 -15.43 18.09
N LEU A 77 10.19 -14.58 18.00
CA LEU A 77 9.84 -13.82 16.80
C LEU A 77 10.74 -12.60 16.59
N LEU A 78 11.27 -12.03 17.67
CA LEU A 78 12.19 -10.89 17.66
C LEU A 78 12.92 -10.81 19.01
N THR A 79 14.23 -11.00 18.97
CA THR A 79 15.11 -10.70 20.10
C THR A 79 15.88 -9.42 19.77
N GLY A 80 15.71 -8.37 20.55
CA GLY A 80 16.16 -7.04 20.18
C GLY A 80 15.70 -5.91 21.10
N ALA A 81 15.94 -4.67 20.73
CA ALA A 81 15.44 -3.51 21.45
C ALA A 81 15.16 -2.34 20.51
N ALA A 82 14.12 -1.57 20.81
CA ALA A 82 13.96 -0.22 20.28
C ALA A 82 14.71 0.75 21.20
N VAL A 83 15.57 1.59 20.61
CA VAL A 83 16.44 2.51 21.34
C VAL A 83 16.41 3.90 20.71
N THR A 84 16.40 4.92 21.56
CA THR A 84 16.68 6.31 21.16
C THR A 84 18.11 6.65 21.55
N LEU A 85 18.85 7.27 20.64
CA LEU A 85 20.24 7.69 20.85
C LEU A 85 20.33 9.22 20.98
N SER A 86 21.35 9.69 21.69
CA SER A 86 21.56 11.14 21.82
C SER A 86 22.34 11.76 20.66
N SER A 87 23.02 10.94 19.85
CA SER A 87 23.85 11.39 18.73
C SER A 87 24.12 10.29 17.71
N ASP A 88 24.48 10.68 16.48
CA ASP A 88 24.97 9.77 15.44
C ASP A 88 26.28 9.06 15.85
N ALA A 89 27.09 9.69 16.71
CA ALA A 89 28.30 9.05 17.24
C ALA A 89 27.97 7.84 18.13
N ASP A 90 26.85 7.89 18.84
CA ASP A 90 26.34 6.80 19.67
C ASP A 90 25.81 5.65 18.81
N LEU A 91 25.25 5.96 17.65
CA LEU A 91 24.82 4.97 16.66
C LEU A 91 25.99 4.11 16.16
N ILE A 92 27.15 4.74 15.90
CA ILE A 92 28.37 4.00 15.58
C ILE A 92 28.74 3.03 16.71
N LYS A 93 28.73 3.51 17.95
CA LYS A 93 29.15 2.69 19.08
C LYS A 93 28.18 1.52 19.31
N LEU A 94 26.88 1.76 19.20
CA LEU A 94 25.82 0.75 19.29
C LEU A 94 26.04 -0.37 18.29
N ALA A 95 26.27 0.00 17.05
CA ALA A 95 26.42 -0.94 15.96
C ALA A 95 27.74 -1.74 16.04
N LYS A 96 28.74 -1.27 16.81
CA LYS A 96 29.93 -2.07 17.16
C LYS A 96 29.68 -3.06 18.31
N ALA A 97 28.50 -3.03 18.93
CA ALA A 97 28.23 -3.83 20.10
C ALA A 97 28.14 -5.32 19.75
N ASN A 98 28.53 -6.18 20.70
CA ASN A 98 28.46 -7.62 20.47
C ASN A 98 26.98 -8.06 20.36
N GLY A 99 26.72 -9.06 19.53
CA GLY A 99 25.38 -9.64 19.36
C GLY A 99 24.44 -8.82 18.48
N VAL A 100 24.77 -7.59 18.09
CA VAL A 100 23.97 -6.79 17.15
C VAL A 100 24.03 -7.40 15.75
N GLN A 101 22.88 -7.79 15.21
CA GLN A 101 22.71 -8.34 13.87
C GLN A 101 22.32 -7.27 12.86
N SER A 102 21.31 -6.46 13.19
CA SER A 102 20.86 -5.35 12.35
C SER A 102 20.41 -4.15 13.18
N ILE A 103 20.49 -2.97 12.57
CA ILE A 103 19.91 -1.74 13.08
C ILE A 103 19.11 -1.11 11.95
N THR A 104 17.86 -0.80 12.24
CA THR A 104 16.96 -0.16 11.28
C THR A 104 16.37 1.11 11.90
N PRO A 105 16.31 2.24 11.17
CA PRO A 105 15.56 3.40 11.63
C PRO A 105 14.11 3.04 11.94
N VAL A 106 13.50 3.74 12.91
CA VAL A 106 12.06 3.62 13.16
C VAL A 106 11.31 4.46 12.13
N TYR A 107 10.60 3.82 11.20
CA TYR A 107 9.79 4.53 10.20
C TYR A 107 8.39 4.86 10.75
N ILE A 108 7.78 5.88 10.16
CA ILE A 108 6.42 6.32 10.46
C ILE A 108 5.49 5.87 9.33
N HIS A 109 4.42 5.18 9.70
CA HIS A 109 3.42 4.63 8.79
C HIS A 109 2.08 5.39 8.94
N PRO A 110 1.57 6.00 7.86
CA PRO A 110 0.25 6.61 7.90
C PRO A 110 -0.85 5.55 7.96
N PRO A 111 -2.03 5.88 8.51
CA PRO A 111 -3.22 5.06 8.34
C PRO A 111 -3.66 5.14 6.85
N PRO A 112 -4.14 4.04 6.26
CA PRO A 112 -4.73 4.08 4.93
C PRO A 112 -5.97 4.96 5.01
N LYS A 113 -6.04 5.99 4.17
CA LYS A 113 -7.22 6.84 4.10
C LYS A 113 -8.28 6.11 3.27
N PRO A 114 -9.50 5.91 3.78
CA PRO A 114 -10.61 5.48 2.95
C PRO A 114 -10.77 6.46 1.78
N VAL A 115 -10.98 5.92 0.59
CA VAL A 115 -11.16 6.73 -0.63
C VAL A 115 -12.55 7.38 -0.63
N TYR A 116 -13.48 6.78 0.10
CA TYR A 116 -14.81 7.30 0.35
C TYR A 116 -15.25 6.98 1.78
N GLU A 117 -15.97 7.91 2.40
CA GLU A 117 -16.57 7.77 3.72
C GLU A 117 -17.86 8.57 3.83
N GLU A 118 -18.92 7.93 4.34
CA GLU A 118 -20.18 8.57 4.71
C GLU A 118 -20.71 7.98 6.03
N ALA A 119 -21.08 8.84 6.97
CA ALA A 119 -21.76 8.45 8.20
C ALA A 119 -23.28 8.45 8.02
N LEU A 120 -23.94 7.39 8.47
CA LEU A 120 -25.38 7.17 8.36
C LEU A 120 -26.09 7.70 9.62
N LYS A 121 -26.32 9.01 9.67
CA LYS A 121 -26.77 9.74 10.88
C LYS A 121 -28.25 9.52 11.26
N ASP A 122 -29.12 9.14 10.32
CA ASP A 122 -30.52 8.80 10.60
C ASP A 122 -30.79 7.29 10.62
N THR A 123 -31.01 6.72 11.81
CA THR A 123 -31.41 5.32 11.99
C THR A 123 -32.92 5.13 12.17
N THR A 124 -33.70 6.21 12.16
CA THR A 124 -35.12 6.20 12.60
C THR A 124 -36.11 5.78 11.52
N HIS A 125 -35.67 5.70 10.26
CA HIS A 125 -36.52 5.38 9.11
C HIS A 125 -35.97 4.26 8.21
N ALA A 126 -35.11 3.39 8.73
CA ALA A 126 -34.58 2.23 7.99
C ALA A 126 -35.63 1.11 7.82
N THR A 127 -36.72 1.39 7.10
CA THR A 127 -37.35 0.34 6.28
C THR A 127 -36.49 0.19 5.01
N ALA A 128 -35.24 -0.24 5.19
CA ALA A 128 -34.27 -0.25 4.12
C ALA A 128 -34.63 -1.35 3.10
N SER A 129 -34.72 -0.92 1.84
CA SER A 129 -34.75 -1.77 0.66
C SER A 129 -33.62 -2.80 0.69
N LYS A 130 -33.93 -4.04 0.30
CA LYS A 130 -33.09 -5.23 0.41
C LYS A 130 -31.95 -5.22 -0.62
N ASP A 131 -30.83 -4.58 -0.31
CA ASP A 131 -29.54 -5.22 -0.58
C ASP A 131 -28.68 -5.19 0.67
N VAL A 132 -28.54 -6.38 1.27
CA VAL A 132 -27.97 -6.52 2.61
C VAL A 132 -26.77 -7.45 2.62
N PHE A 133 -26.48 -8.13 1.50
CA PHE A 133 -25.50 -9.22 1.47
C PHE A 133 -24.81 -9.40 0.12
N SER A 134 -24.79 -8.40 -0.76
CA SER A 134 -24.09 -8.49 -2.06
C SER A 134 -22.64 -8.99 -1.93
N THR A 135 -21.91 -8.53 -0.90
CA THR A 135 -20.55 -9.01 -0.60
C THR A 135 -20.49 -10.48 -0.15
N HIS A 136 -21.45 -10.94 0.66
CA HIS A 136 -21.54 -12.35 1.04
C HIS A 136 -21.95 -13.24 -0.13
N LEU A 137 -22.89 -12.78 -0.98
CA LEU A 137 -23.37 -13.50 -2.16
C LEU A 137 -22.27 -13.68 -3.21
N MET A 138 -21.51 -12.62 -3.52
CA MET A 138 -20.46 -12.68 -4.54
C MET A 138 -19.25 -13.53 -4.11
N THR A 139 -19.13 -13.86 -2.83
CA THR A 139 -18.00 -14.63 -2.26
C THR A 139 -18.41 -15.99 -1.69
N GLY A 140 -19.71 -16.28 -1.59
CA GLY A 140 -20.25 -17.53 -1.05
C GLY A 140 -20.28 -17.64 0.48
N VAL A 141 -20.11 -16.53 1.20
CA VAL A 141 -20.24 -16.50 2.67
C VAL A 141 -21.67 -16.79 3.11
N ASP A 142 -22.67 -16.34 2.34
CA ASP A 142 -24.09 -16.60 2.58
C ASP A 142 -24.39 -18.11 2.67
N LYS A 143 -23.78 -18.89 1.77
CA LYS A 143 -23.90 -20.35 1.74
C LYS A 143 -23.32 -20.99 3.01
N LEU A 144 -22.19 -20.48 3.50
CA LEU A 144 -21.55 -20.97 4.72
C LEU A 144 -22.34 -20.61 5.97
N HIS A 145 -22.91 -19.40 6.02
CA HIS A 145 -23.81 -18.99 7.09
C HIS A 145 -25.03 -19.90 7.15
N ASN A 146 -25.63 -20.24 6.00
CA ASN A 146 -26.75 -21.19 5.93
C ASN A 146 -26.39 -22.60 6.44
N GLU A 147 -25.10 -22.94 6.47
CA GLU A 147 -24.59 -24.22 6.99
C GLU A 147 -24.07 -24.14 8.43
N GLY A 148 -24.19 -22.99 9.11
CA GLY A 148 -23.80 -22.82 10.51
C GLY A 148 -22.34 -22.44 10.76
N TYR A 149 -21.62 -21.98 9.73
CA TYR A 149 -20.27 -21.44 9.90
C TYR A 149 -20.33 -19.94 10.17
N TYR A 150 -20.03 -19.53 11.39
CA TYR A 150 -20.09 -18.13 11.85
C TYR A 150 -18.80 -17.64 12.52
N GLY A 151 -17.73 -18.45 12.53
CA GLY A 151 -16.43 -18.11 13.12
C GLY A 151 -16.29 -18.47 14.61
N LYS A 152 -17.21 -19.26 15.15
CA LYS A 152 -17.25 -19.62 16.58
C LYS A 152 -15.93 -20.24 17.07
N GLY A 153 -15.41 -19.69 18.18
CA GLY A 153 -14.20 -20.21 18.86
C GLY A 153 -12.87 -19.83 18.20
N ILE A 154 -12.91 -18.93 17.22
CA ILE A 154 -11.74 -18.33 16.57
C ILE A 154 -11.50 -16.93 17.15
N LYS A 155 -10.24 -16.62 17.45
CA LYS A 155 -9.80 -15.31 17.95
C LYS A 155 -9.17 -14.47 16.85
N ILE A 156 -9.63 -13.23 16.69
CA ILE A 156 -9.15 -12.30 15.68
C ILE A 156 -8.63 -11.02 16.34
N GLY A 157 -7.34 -10.71 16.16
CA GLY A 157 -6.72 -9.47 16.61
C GLY A 157 -6.80 -8.39 15.54
N ILE A 158 -7.41 -7.25 15.86
CA ILE A 158 -7.49 -6.08 14.98
C ILE A 158 -6.46 -5.06 15.44
N ILE A 159 -5.48 -4.72 14.59
CA ILE A 159 -4.53 -3.63 14.84
C ILE A 159 -4.95 -2.44 13.97
N ASP A 160 -5.48 -1.39 14.60
CA ASP A 160 -6.15 -0.27 13.91
C ASP A 160 -6.27 0.99 14.81
N SER A 161 -7.21 1.90 14.53
CA SER A 161 -7.48 3.13 15.30
C SER A 161 -8.16 2.89 16.66
N GLY A 162 -8.56 1.65 16.96
CA GLY A 162 -9.38 1.32 18.11
C GLY A 162 -10.82 0.95 17.73
N VAL A 163 -11.58 0.45 18.71
CA VAL A 163 -12.93 -0.10 18.49
C VAL A 163 -13.90 0.46 19.53
N ASP A 164 -14.98 1.08 19.08
CA ASP A 164 -16.10 1.44 19.96
C ASP A 164 -16.91 0.19 20.32
N TYR A 165 -16.39 -0.60 21.27
CA TYR A 165 -17.01 -1.84 21.73
C TYR A 165 -18.39 -1.65 22.40
N MET A 166 -18.78 -0.40 22.71
CA MET A 166 -20.13 -0.09 23.19
C MET A 166 -21.17 -0.10 22.06
N HIS A 167 -20.75 -0.21 20.81
CA HIS A 167 -21.66 -0.35 19.69
C HIS A 167 -22.51 -1.64 19.84
N PRO A 168 -23.86 -1.59 19.79
CA PRO A 168 -24.72 -2.75 20.04
C PRO A 168 -24.47 -3.93 19.09
N ALA A 169 -24.19 -3.66 17.81
CA ALA A 169 -23.82 -4.71 16.85
C ALA A 169 -22.46 -5.35 17.16
N LEU A 170 -21.63 -4.74 18.00
CA LEU A 170 -20.36 -5.29 18.49
C LEU A 170 -20.50 -5.87 19.92
N GLY A 171 -21.72 -6.10 20.39
CA GLY A 171 -22.01 -6.72 21.69
C GLY A 171 -22.25 -5.72 22.82
N GLY A 172 -21.84 -4.45 22.68
CA GLY A 172 -22.10 -3.42 23.67
C GLY A 172 -21.36 -3.61 25.00
N SER A 173 -20.27 -4.38 25.01
CA SER A 173 -19.47 -4.69 26.20
C SER A 173 -18.01 -5.02 25.84
N PHE A 174 -17.11 -4.95 26.82
CA PHE A 174 -15.68 -5.23 26.66
C PHE A 174 -15.18 -6.18 27.74
N GLY A 175 -14.27 -7.08 27.37
CA GLY A 175 -13.63 -8.04 28.26
C GLY A 175 -14.19 -9.46 28.12
N PRO A 176 -13.69 -10.42 28.93
CA PRO A 176 -14.06 -11.83 28.82
C PRO A 176 -15.57 -12.07 28.80
N GLY A 177 -16.04 -12.88 27.85
CA GLY A 177 -17.47 -13.16 27.64
C GLY A 177 -18.21 -12.14 26.76
N SER A 178 -17.55 -11.04 26.38
CA SER A 178 -18.03 -10.09 25.36
C SER A 178 -17.60 -10.53 23.95
N LYS A 179 -18.10 -9.86 22.90
CA LYS A 179 -17.56 -10.05 21.55
C LYS A 179 -16.14 -9.48 21.43
N ILE A 180 -15.94 -8.25 21.92
CA ILE A 180 -14.61 -7.67 22.07
C ILE A 180 -14.04 -8.17 23.40
N ILE A 181 -13.33 -9.30 23.35
CA ILE A 181 -12.89 -10.06 24.53
C ILE A 181 -11.71 -9.43 25.27
N GLY A 182 -10.97 -8.54 24.62
CA GLY A 182 -9.78 -7.91 25.16
C GLY A 182 -9.14 -6.95 24.17
N GLY A 183 -7.95 -6.47 24.49
CA GLY A 183 -7.24 -5.50 23.66
C GLY A 183 -6.30 -4.60 24.44
N TYR A 184 -5.75 -3.61 23.74
CA TYR A 184 -4.87 -2.60 24.32
C TYR A 184 -4.83 -1.32 23.48
N ASP A 185 -4.69 -0.19 24.14
CA ASP A 185 -4.34 1.08 23.51
C ASP A 185 -2.86 1.35 23.72
N PHE A 186 -2.12 1.48 22.63
CA PHE A 186 -0.69 1.80 22.66
C PHE A 186 -0.42 3.30 22.69
N VAL A 187 -1.41 4.16 22.42
CA VAL A 187 -1.13 5.54 21.99
C VAL A 187 -2.03 6.62 22.59
N GLY A 188 -3.33 6.39 22.74
CA GLY A 188 -4.30 7.40 23.16
C GLY A 188 -4.65 8.44 22.08
N ASP A 189 -5.64 9.29 22.37
CA ASP A 189 -6.30 10.18 21.39
C ASP A 189 -5.38 11.24 20.76
N ASN A 190 -4.45 11.80 21.54
CA ASN A 190 -3.61 12.93 21.13
C ASN A 190 -2.32 12.53 20.41
N TYR A 191 -2.06 11.22 20.27
CA TYR A 191 -0.88 10.73 19.58
C TYR A 191 -1.01 10.96 18.08
N THR A 192 0.05 11.46 17.44
CA THR A 192 0.08 11.68 16.00
C THR A 192 1.22 10.96 15.28
N GLY A 193 2.14 10.34 16.02
CA GLY A 193 3.36 9.72 15.50
C GLY A 193 4.39 10.67 14.91
N LEU A 194 4.13 11.99 14.88
CA LEU A 194 5.04 12.98 14.31
C LEU A 194 6.01 13.54 15.38
N PRO A 195 7.22 13.95 14.98
CA PRO A 195 8.16 14.63 15.88
C PRO A 195 7.56 15.88 16.54
N GLY A 196 7.88 16.10 17.81
CA GLY A 196 7.39 17.27 18.57
C GLY A 196 5.92 17.20 19.00
N THR A 197 5.27 16.05 18.82
CA THR A 197 3.88 15.81 19.27
C THR A 197 3.83 15.00 20.57
N PRO A 198 2.67 14.96 21.26
CA PRO A 198 2.55 14.25 22.53
C PRO A 198 3.01 12.78 22.43
N PRO A 199 3.75 12.26 23.43
CA PRO A 199 4.14 10.86 23.45
C PRO A 199 2.91 9.94 23.55
N PRO A 200 3.03 8.67 23.16
CA PRO A 200 1.96 7.70 23.35
C PRO A 200 1.58 7.57 24.83
N VAL A 201 0.29 7.34 25.10
CA VAL A 201 -0.28 7.12 26.45
C VAL A 201 -0.94 5.73 26.52
N PRO A 202 -0.15 4.66 26.70
CA PRO A 202 -0.67 3.30 26.66
C PRO A 202 -1.63 2.99 27.83
N ASN A 203 -2.68 2.21 27.57
CA ASN A 203 -3.65 1.79 28.56
C ASN A 203 -4.45 0.55 28.09
N ASP A 204 -5.19 -0.12 28.98
CA ASP A 204 -5.95 -1.35 28.64
C ASP A 204 -7.29 -1.10 27.94
N ASN A 205 -7.60 0.13 27.53
CA ASN A 205 -8.87 0.49 26.91
C ASN A 205 -8.68 0.89 25.44
N PRO A 206 -8.89 -0.03 24.47
CA PRO A 206 -8.73 0.25 23.04
C PRO A 206 -9.90 1.04 22.42
N ARG A 207 -10.77 1.63 23.23
CA ARG A 207 -11.95 2.36 22.76
C ARG A 207 -11.57 3.67 22.10
N GLU A 208 -12.18 3.95 20.96
CA GLU A 208 -11.96 5.17 20.19
C GLU A 208 -13.32 5.68 19.65
N GLN A 209 -13.53 7.00 19.63
CA GLN A 209 -14.82 7.65 19.29
C GLN A 209 -14.74 8.85 18.31
N CYS A 210 -13.58 9.11 17.71
CA CYS A 210 -13.24 10.26 16.88
C CYS A 210 -12.89 9.94 15.40
N ASN A 211 -12.24 8.81 15.10
CA ASN A 211 -11.80 8.36 13.78
C ASN A 211 -12.75 7.29 13.21
N GLY A 212 -13.00 6.23 13.98
CA GLY A 212 -13.98 5.19 13.65
C GLY A 212 -13.56 4.16 12.61
N HIS A 213 -12.36 4.23 12.05
CA HIS A 213 -11.85 3.25 11.08
C HIS A 213 -11.81 1.82 11.67
N GLY A 214 -11.21 1.62 12.84
CA GLY A 214 -11.12 0.30 13.47
C GLY A 214 -12.47 -0.27 13.89
N THR A 215 -13.44 0.59 14.21
CA THR A 215 -14.84 0.15 14.46
C THR A 215 -15.49 -0.36 13.17
N HIS A 216 -15.18 0.22 12.01
CA HIS A 216 -15.66 -0.23 10.70
C HIS A 216 -15.08 -1.57 10.29
N VAL A 217 -13.77 -1.74 10.55
CA VAL A 217 -13.07 -3.02 10.41
C VAL A 217 -13.71 -4.09 11.31
N ALA A 218 -13.95 -3.78 12.60
CA ALA A 218 -14.56 -4.70 13.54
C ALA A 218 -15.97 -5.15 13.13
N GLY A 219 -16.80 -4.24 12.59
CA GLY A 219 -18.13 -4.59 12.09
C GLY A 219 -18.10 -5.50 10.86
N THR A 220 -17.14 -5.30 9.96
CA THR A 220 -16.97 -6.12 8.75
C THR A 220 -16.65 -7.57 9.12
N ILE A 221 -15.88 -7.77 10.19
CA ILE A 221 -15.58 -9.10 10.75
C ILE A 221 -16.77 -9.64 11.52
N GLY A 222 -17.30 -8.84 12.46
CA GLY A 222 -17.98 -9.36 13.63
C GLY A 222 -19.35 -8.75 13.95
N ALA A 223 -19.93 -7.88 13.12
CA ALA A 223 -21.22 -7.27 13.43
C ALA A 223 -22.31 -8.36 13.63
N ASN A 224 -22.98 -8.31 14.77
CA ASN A 224 -24.13 -9.17 15.07
C ASN A 224 -25.27 -8.89 14.09
N PRO A 225 -25.98 -9.94 13.64
CA PRO A 225 -27.18 -9.79 12.82
C PRO A 225 -28.32 -9.11 13.60
N ASN A 226 -29.46 -8.85 12.94
CA ASN A 226 -30.64 -8.20 13.53
C ASN A 226 -30.40 -6.76 14.00
N ASN A 227 -29.51 -6.03 13.32
CA ASN A 227 -29.30 -4.60 13.52
C ASN A 227 -30.17 -3.77 12.55
N PRO A 228 -30.23 -2.42 12.68
CA PRO A 228 -31.10 -1.57 11.86
C PRO A 228 -30.88 -1.67 10.34
N TRP A 229 -29.71 -2.15 9.90
CA TRP A 229 -29.38 -2.34 8.49
C TRP A 229 -29.47 -3.81 8.05
N ASN A 230 -29.81 -4.71 8.97
CA ASN A 230 -29.92 -6.15 8.77
C ASN A 230 -28.65 -6.84 8.20
N ILE A 231 -27.49 -6.19 8.29
CA ILE A 231 -26.20 -6.74 7.84
C ILE A 231 -25.58 -7.63 8.93
N SER A 232 -24.63 -8.49 8.58
CA SER A 232 -23.80 -9.23 9.54
C SER A 232 -22.34 -9.14 9.13
N GLY A 233 -21.43 -9.29 10.08
CA GLY A 233 -20.02 -9.52 9.77
C GLY A 233 -19.80 -10.91 9.19
N VAL A 234 -18.67 -11.10 8.49
CA VAL A 234 -18.33 -12.39 7.86
C VAL A 234 -18.25 -13.53 8.88
N ALA A 235 -17.73 -13.25 10.08
CA ALA A 235 -17.52 -14.20 11.17
C ALA A 235 -18.11 -13.65 12.49
N TYR A 236 -19.43 -13.42 12.51
CA TYR A 236 -20.10 -12.73 13.61
C TYR A 236 -20.13 -13.48 14.97
N GLU A 237 -19.72 -14.75 15.05
CA GLU A 237 -19.52 -15.47 16.31
C GLU A 237 -18.03 -15.59 16.72
N ALA A 238 -17.11 -14.95 15.99
CA ALA A 238 -15.71 -14.88 16.38
C ALA A 238 -15.49 -13.96 17.60
N GLU A 239 -14.43 -14.25 18.36
CA GLU A 239 -13.94 -13.41 19.45
C GLU A 239 -12.93 -12.40 18.90
N ILE A 240 -13.03 -11.14 19.30
CA ILE A 240 -12.18 -10.06 18.78
C ILE A 240 -11.32 -9.46 19.89
N ASN A 241 -10.02 -9.32 19.64
CA ASN A 241 -9.14 -8.44 20.41
C ASN A 241 -8.86 -7.16 19.63
N ALA A 242 -8.93 -5.99 20.28
CA ALA A 242 -8.70 -4.70 19.64
C ALA A 242 -7.37 -4.06 20.11
N TYR A 243 -6.47 -3.77 19.18
CA TYR A 243 -5.18 -3.13 19.44
C TYR A 243 -5.14 -1.77 18.76
N ARG A 244 -5.26 -0.72 19.56
CA ARG A 244 -5.25 0.66 19.08
C ARG A 244 -3.82 1.16 18.94
N VAL A 245 -3.44 1.55 17.72
CA VAL A 245 -2.10 2.04 17.39
C VAL A 245 -2.10 3.44 16.77
N PHE A 246 -3.28 3.97 16.43
CA PHE A 246 -3.45 5.35 15.99
C PHE A 246 -4.20 6.20 17.03
N GLY A 247 -3.81 7.46 17.15
CA GLY A 247 -4.64 8.47 17.82
C GLY A 247 -5.83 8.87 16.94
N CYS A 248 -6.53 9.94 17.31
CA CYS A 248 -7.63 10.45 16.50
C CYS A 248 -7.16 10.93 15.11
N ASN A 249 -5.91 11.37 15.01
CA ASN A 249 -5.26 11.82 13.79
C ASN A 249 -3.79 11.38 13.80
N GLY A 250 -3.14 11.36 12.62
CA GLY A 250 -1.71 11.13 12.49
C GLY A 250 -1.36 9.71 12.08
N SER A 251 -0.14 9.29 12.41
CA SER A 251 0.55 8.08 11.95
C SER A 251 1.03 7.23 13.13
N VAL A 252 1.63 6.07 12.86
CA VAL A 252 2.22 5.19 13.87
C VAL A 252 3.67 4.87 13.55
N ALA A 253 4.50 4.73 14.58
CA ALA A 253 5.91 4.35 14.44
C ALA A 253 6.08 2.81 14.42
N ASP A 254 7.11 2.31 13.71
CA ASP A 254 7.38 0.88 13.59
C ASP A 254 7.50 0.14 14.93
N ASP A 255 8.09 0.77 15.95
CA ASP A 255 8.28 0.14 17.27
C ASP A 255 6.95 -0.17 17.97
N ILE A 256 5.96 0.73 17.87
CA ILE A 256 4.59 0.51 18.34
C ILE A 256 3.87 -0.55 17.48
N LEU A 257 4.06 -0.50 16.16
CA LEU A 257 3.46 -1.49 15.26
C LEU A 257 3.97 -2.90 15.55
N ILE A 258 5.28 -3.06 15.77
CA ILE A 258 5.91 -4.32 16.16
C ILE A 258 5.39 -4.78 17.53
N ASP A 259 5.30 -3.90 18.52
CA ASP A 259 4.76 -4.26 19.84
C ASP A 259 3.31 -4.74 19.76
N SER A 260 2.49 -4.11 18.91
CA SER A 260 1.11 -4.54 18.68
C SER A 260 1.01 -5.91 18.00
N LEU A 261 1.89 -6.20 17.03
CA LEU A 261 1.98 -7.51 16.37
C LEU A 261 2.37 -8.62 17.36
N LEU A 262 3.40 -8.38 18.16
CA LEU A 262 3.89 -9.33 19.17
C LEU A 262 2.85 -9.54 20.28
N ARG A 263 2.21 -8.48 20.77
CA ARG A 263 1.12 -8.61 21.74
C ARG A 263 -0.06 -9.37 21.17
N ALA A 264 -0.49 -9.07 19.95
CA ALA A 264 -1.58 -9.80 19.30
C ALA A 264 -1.24 -11.28 19.14
N TYR A 265 0.01 -11.63 18.86
CA TYR A 265 0.47 -13.01 18.85
C TYR A 265 0.40 -13.66 20.25
N ASN A 266 0.90 -12.98 21.28
CA ASN A 266 0.96 -13.47 22.66
C ASN A 266 -0.41 -13.63 23.32
N ASP A 267 -1.36 -12.77 22.98
CA ASP A 267 -2.77 -12.87 23.42
C ASP A 267 -3.50 -14.06 22.76
N GLY A 268 -2.81 -14.81 21.89
CA GLY A 268 -3.26 -16.08 21.34
C GLY A 268 -4.27 -15.92 20.21
N ASN A 269 -4.23 -14.82 19.47
CA ASN A 269 -5.07 -14.63 18.29
C ASN A 269 -4.71 -15.67 17.21
N ASP A 270 -5.73 -16.25 16.58
CA ASP A 270 -5.56 -17.20 15.48
C ASP A 270 -5.29 -16.45 14.16
N ILE A 271 -5.92 -15.28 14.03
CA ILE A 271 -5.81 -14.37 12.89
C ILE A 271 -5.46 -12.98 13.42
N ILE A 272 -4.51 -12.30 12.79
CA ILE A 272 -4.16 -10.90 13.07
C ILE A 272 -4.38 -10.11 11.79
N THR A 273 -5.18 -9.06 11.85
CA THR A 273 -5.51 -8.22 10.70
C THR A 273 -5.07 -6.79 10.94
N LEU A 274 -4.46 -6.18 9.91
CA LEU A 274 -3.96 -4.82 9.96
C LEU A 274 -4.42 -4.06 8.72
N SER A 275 -5.02 -2.90 8.93
CA SER A 275 -5.30 -1.94 7.87
C SER A 275 -4.30 -0.80 7.97
N ILE A 276 -3.06 -1.08 7.60
CA ILE A 276 -1.93 -0.15 7.66
C ILE A 276 -1.05 -0.32 6.44
N GLY A 277 -0.51 0.79 5.96
CA GLY A 277 0.63 0.72 5.05
C GLY A 277 0.96 2.02 4.36
N GLY A 278 2.16 2.04 3.79
CA GLY A 278 2.67 3.08 2.91
C GLY A 278 3.49 2.47 1.77
N PRO A 279 4.01 3.29 0.84
CA PRO A 279 4.90 2.80 -0.21
C PRO A 279 6.16 2.18 0.41
N ASP A 280 6.44 0.93 0.05
CA ASP A 280 7.59 0.15 0.53
C ASP A 280 8.23 -0.58 -0.66
N GLY A 281 7.45 -1.43 -1.33
CA GLY A 281 7.85 -2.12 -2.55
C GLY A 281 8.75 -3.34 -2.34
N TRP A 282 9.22 -3.60 -1.12
CA TRP A 282 10.18 -4.66 -0.77
C TRP A 282 9.65 -5.56 0.35
N THR A 283 10.10 -6.82 0.44
CA THR A 283 9.63 -7.74 1.50
C THR A 283 10.41 -7.62 2.81
N GLU A 284 11.43 -6.76 2.84
CA GLU A 284 12.40 -6.61 3.93
C GLU A 284 12.09 -5.52 4.95
N SER A 285 10.93 -4.84 4.87
CA SER A 285 10.51 -3.93 5.93
C SER A 285 10.37 -4.65 7.28
N VAL A 286 10.79 -3.98 8.36
CA VAL A 286 10.90 -4.59 9.71
C VAL A 286 9.56 -5.18 10.15
N SER A 287 8.48 -4.39 10.05
CA SER A 287 7.14 -4.82 10.38
C SER A 287 6.63 -5.94 9.45
N GLY A 288 7.01 -5.94 8.17
CA GLY A 288 6.71 -7.01 7.21
C GLY A 288 7.42 -8.33 7.54
N VAL A 289 8.67 -8.27 8.03
CA VAL A 289 9.44 -9.42 8.50
C VAL A 289 8.83 -10.01 9.77
N VAL A 290 8.53 -9.18 10.78
CA VAL A 290 7.87 -9.65 12.02
C VAL A 290 6.51 -10.27 11.73
N ALA A 291 5.68 -9.63 10.89
CA ALA A 291 4.41 -10.17 10.46
C ALA A 291 4.55 -11.52 9.72
N SER A 292 5.58 -11.67 8.88
CA SER A 292 5.87 -12.94 8.20
C SER A 292 6.31 -14.03 9.18
N ARG A 293 7.16 -13.72 10.16
CA ARG A 293 7.57 -14.67 11.21
C ARG A 293 6.37 -15.15 12.03
N ILE A 294 5.42 -14.26 12.34
CA ILE A 294 4.17 -14.64 13.02
C ILE A 294 3.34 -15.62 12.17
N ALA A 295 3.19 -15.32 10.86
CA ALA A 295 2.48 -16.22 9.95
C ALA A 295 3.18 -17.60 9.87
N ASP A 296 4.50 -17.62 9.85
CA ASP A 296 5.32 -18.83 9.82
C ASP A 296 5.26 -19.64 11.13
N GLN A 297 4.81 -19.06 12.25
CA GLN A 297 4.44 -19.79 13.47
C GLN A 297 3.05 -20.43 13.42
N GLY A 298 2.34 -20.34 12.30
CA GLY A 298 1.01 -20.94 12.12
C GLY A 298 -0.13 -20.03 12.60
N ARG A 299 0.07 -18.72 12.54
CA ARG A 299 -1.01 -17.72 12.59
C ARG A 299 -1.32 -17.24 11.17
N ILE A 300 -2.47 -16.62 11.01
CA ILE A 300 -2.86 -15.98 9.75
C ILE A 300 -2.69 -14.49 9.91
N VAL A 301 -1.94 -13.84 9.01
CA VAL A 301 -1.75 -12.39 9.04
C VAL A 301 -2.25 -11.78 7.73
N THR A 302 -3.28 -10.93 7.82
CA THR A 302 -3.89 -10.24 6.67
C THR A 302 -3.61 -8.75 6.75
N ILE A 303 -3.10 -8.16 5.65
CA ILE A 303 -2.75 -6.73 5.61
C ILE A 303 -3.27 -6.11 4.31
N ALA A 304 -3.84 -4.91 4.40
CA ALA A 304 -4.33 -4.15 3.26
C ALA A 304 -3.23 -3.88 2.22
N ALA A 305 -3.53 -4.04 0.93
CA ALA A 305 -2.56 -3.78 -0.13
C ALA A 305 -2.25 -2.30 -0.36
N GLY A 306 -3.10 -1.39 0.12
CA GLY A 306 -3.01 0.06 -0.06
C GLY A 306 -4.11 0.62 -0.97
N ASN A 307 -4.27 1.95 -0.97
CA ASN A 307 -5.29 2.67 -1.74
C ASN A 307 -4.66 3.62 -2.77
N ASP A 308 -3.49 3.24 -3.26
CA ASP A 308 -2.56 4.05 -4.04
C ASP A 308 -2.50 3.61 -5.51
N GLY A 309 -3.59 2.98 -6.00
CA GLY A 309 -3.70 2.48 -7.38
C GLY A 309 -3.52 3.54 -8.47
N GLU A 310 -3.71 4.83 -8.13
CA GLU A 310 -3.45 5.94 -9.05
C GLU A 310 -1.97 6.09 -9.43
N TYR A 311 -1.04 5.57 -8.63
CA TYR A 311 0.39 5.64 -8.95
C TYR A 311 0.86 4.50 -9.85
N GLY A 312 -0.02 3.55 -10.22
CA GLY A 312 0.30 2.46 -11.13
C GLY A 312 1.12 1.33 -10.49
N SER A 313 1.76 0.52 -11.34
CA SER A 313 2.53 -0.67 -10.94
C SER A 313 3.75 -0.35 -10.04
N TRP A 314 4.32 -1.39 -9.43
CA TRP A 314 5.54 -1.29 -8.62
C TRP A 314 5.37 -0.39 -7.38
N TYR A 315 4.20 -0.46 -6.76
CA TYR A 315 3.83 0.38 -5.62
C TYR A 315 3.33 -0.42 -4.41
N ALA A 316 3.72 -1.70 -4.33
CA ALA A 316 3.30 -2.61 -3.26
C ALA A 316 3.55 -2.00 -1.87
N SER A 317 2.54 -2.06 -1.01
CA SER A 317 2.57 -1.39 0.30
C SER A 317 3.15 -2.28 1.40
N GLY A 318 4.01 -1.70 2.23
CA GLY A 318 4.54 -2.33 3.45
C GLY A 318 3.67 -1.98 4.66
N PRO A 319 3.44 -2.90 5.62
CA PRO A 319 4.05 -4.23 5.78
C PRO A 319 3.39 -5.36 4.96
N ALA A 320 2.40 -5.06 4.10
CA ALA A 320 1.69 -6.08 3.34
C ALA A 320 2.58 -6.83 2.34
N THR A 321 3.72 -6.26 1.96
CA THR A 321 4.80 -6.89 1.18
C THR A 321 5.42 -8.11 1.85
N GLY A 322 5.31 -8.29 3.18
CA GLY A 322 5.87 -9.43 3.90
C GLY A 322 5.55 -10.78 3.24
N ARG A 323 6.54 -11.67 3.11
CA ARG A 323 6.45 -12.87 2.24
C ARG A 323 5.30 -13.81 2.61
N SER A 324 5.16 -14.10 3.90
CA SER A 324 4.13 -15.01 4.44
C SER A 324 2.82 -14.28 4.79
N VAL A 325 2.79 -12.95 4.64
CA VAL A 325 1.59 -12.13 4.85
C VAL A 325 0.63 -12.25 3.65
N ILE A 326 -0.66 -12.32 3.96
CA ILE A 326 -1.72 -12.27 2.96
C ILE A 326 -2.07 -10.79 2.71
N SER A 327 -1.49 -10.23 1.65
CA SER A 327 -1.84 -8.89 1.18
C SER A 327 -3.18 -8.92 0.44
N VAL A 328 -4.09 -7.99 0.77
CA VAL A 328 -5.48 -8.01 0.29
C VAL A 328 -5.80 -6.80 -0.59
N GLY A 329 -6.13 -7.05 -1.85
CA GLY A 329 -6.65 -6.06 -2.80
C GLY A 329 -8.17 -5.86 -2.69
N SER A 330 -8.69 -4.81 -3.31
CA SER A 330 -10.12 -4.45 -3.26
C SER A 330 -10.82 -4.70 -4.59
N VAL A 331 -11.96 -5.39 -4.53
CA VAL A 331 -12.94 -5.52 -5.61
C VAL A 331 -14.17 -4.69 -5.25
N ASP A 332 -14.75 -4.03 -6.25
CA ASP A 332 -15.97 -3.25 -6.05
C ASP A 332 -17.17 -4.16 -5.80
N ASN A 333 -18.00 -3.76 -4.82
CA ASN A 333 -19.22 -4.47 -4.52
C ASN A 333 -20.16 -4.50 -5.74
N THR A 334 -20.90 -5.59 -5.93
CA THR A 334 -21.77 -5.78 -7.10
C THR A 334 -23.01 -4.90 -7.09
N ALA A 335 -23.31 -4.27 -5.96
CA ALA A 335 -24.45 -3.38 -5.81
C ALA A 335 -24.07 -2.14 -4.99
N VAL A 336 -24.70 -1.03 -5.34
CA VAL A 336 -24.60 0.25 -4.66
C VAL A 336 -25.99 0.74 -4.28
N ASN A 337 -26.06 1.49 -3.18
CA ASN A 337 -27.30 2.09 -2.74
C ASN A 337 -27.41 3.52 -3.28
N LEU A 338 -28.53 3.79 -3.94
CA LEU A 338 -28.83 5.06 -4.57
C LEU A 338 -30.07 5.69 -3.91
N GLN A 339 -30.12 7.01 -3.98
CA GLN A 339 -31.27 7.85 -3.69
C GLN A 339 -31.59 8.69 -4.92
N ASN A 340 -32.82 9.21 -4.99
CA ASN A 340 -33.21 10.15 -6.04
C ASN A 340 -33.50 11.52 -5.44
N LEU A 341 -33.03 12.57 -6.10
CA LEU A 341 -33.57 13.90 -5.95
C LEU A 341 -34.62 14.13 -7.05
N THR A 342 -35.62 14.95 -6.73
CA THR A 342 -36.70 15.27 -7.66
C THR A 342 -36.63 16.74 -8.03
N VAL A 343 -36.54 17.01 -9.33
CA VAL A 343 -36.64 18.36 -9.88
C VAL A 343 -38.12 18.74 -9.98
N SER A 344 -38.46 20.01 -9.80
CA SER A 344 -39.86 20.49 -9.80
C SER A 344 -40.64 20.19 -11.09
N ASN A 345 -39.97 19.84 -12.19
CA ASN A 345 -40.59 19.38 -13.44
C ASN A 345 -40.90 17.87 -13.47
N GLY A 346 -40.58 17.14 -12.39
CA GLY A 346 -40.79 15.71 -12.25
C GLY A 346 -39.59 14.83 -12.62
N ARG A 347 -38.48 15.38 -13.15
CA ARG A 347 -37.26 14.59 -13.44
C ARG A 347 -36.67 14.05 -12.13
N GLN A 348 -36.35 12.76 -12.12
CA GLN A 348 -35.59 12.12 -11.05
C GLN A 348 -34.12 12.07 -11.43
N ILE A 349 -33.24 12.48 -10.51
CA ILE A 349 -31.80 12.44 -10.69
C ILE A 349 -31.23 11.58 -9.57
N SER A 350 -30.49 10.53 -9.92
CA SER A 350 -29.92 9.62 -8.94
C SER A 350 -28.59 10.12 -8.39
N TYR A 351 -28.32 9.80 -7.13
CA TYR A 351 -27.03 9.98 -6.49
C TYR A 351 -26.75 8.81 -5.54
N GLN A 352 -25.47 8.48 -5.34
CA GLN A 352 -25.09 7.41 -4.42
C GLN A 352 -25.11 7.93 -2.98
N SER A 353 -26.07 7.44 -2.20
CA SER A 353 -26.17 7.59 -0.75
C SER A 353 -27.20 6.61 -0.21
N LEU A 354 -27.06 6.23 1.07
CA LEU A 354 -28.08 5.48 1.80
C LEU A 354 -29.16 6.36 2.43
N GLN A 355 -28.88 7.66 2.60
CA GLN A 355 -29.78 8.61 3.25
C GLN A 355 -30.12 9.76 2.29
N LYS A 356 -31.28 10.40 2.48
CA LYS A 356 -31.53 11.64 1.75
C LYS A 356 -30.49 12.69 2.16
N LEU A 357 -30.03 13.50 1.22
CA LEU A 357 -29.14 14.62 1.55
C LEU A 357 -29.84 15.57 2.52
N ALA A 358 -29.11 16.04 3.53
CA ALA A 358 -29.57 17.03 4.50
C ALA A 358 -29.60 18.45 3.89
N ILE A 359 -30.31 18.59 2.78
CA ILE A 359 -30.48 19.82 2.00
C ILE A 359 -31.97 20.21 2.08
N PRO A 360 -32.31 21.46 2.43
CA PRO A 360 -33.69 21.93 2.40
C PRO A 360 -34.31 21.84 1.00
N ASP A 361 -35.57 21.41 0.93
CA ASP A 361 -36.31 21.39 -0.32
C ASP A 361 -36.60 22.81 -0.83
N GLY A 362 -36.75 22.95 -2.14
CA GLY A 362 -37.25 24.18 -2.77
C GLY A 362 -36.20 25.27 -2.99
N LEU A 363 -34.93 25.01 -2.71
CA LEU A 363 -33.84 25.97 -2.95
C LEU A 363 -33.57 26.15 -4.46
N PRO A 364 -33.28 27.37 -4.92
CA PRO A 364 -32.80 27.62 -6.28
C PRO A 364 -31.39 27.07 -6.50
N ILE A 365 -31.05 26.80 -7.76
CA ILE A 365 -29.74 26.26 -8.16
C ILE A 365 -28.84 27.41 -8.63
N TYR A 366 -27.58 27.41 -8.21
CA TYR A 366 -26.55 28.32 -8.70
C TYR A 366 -25.35 27.54 -9.24
N ALA A 367 -25.02 27.71 -10.53
CA ALA A 367 -23.83 27.11 -11.11
C ALA A 367 -22.60 28.03 -10.97
N THR A 368 -21.48 27.49 -10.50
CA THR A 368 -20.22 28.26 -10.36
C THR A 368 -19.57 28.60 -11.70
N SER A 369 -19.87 27.83 -12.75
CA SER A 369 -19.51 28.11 -14.13
C SER A 369 -20.70 27.88 -15.06
N GLN A 370 -20.84 28.76 -16.05
CA GLN A 370 -21.82 28.62 -17.14
C GLN A 370 -21.26 27.80 -18.32
N ASP A 371 -19.93 27.57 -18.36
CA ASP A 371 -19.27 26.78 -19.39
C ASP A 371 -19.08 25.33 -18.90
N PRO A 372 -19.83 24.36 -19.46
CA PRO A 372 -19.78 22.96 -19.07
C PRO A 372 -18.47 22.24 -19.48
N THR A 373 -17.51 22.94 -20.07
CA THR A 373 -16.19 22.40 -20.42
C THR A 373 -15.08 22.82 -19.46
N THR A 374 -15.40 23.69 -18.48
CA THR A 374 -14.42 24.23 -17.52
C THR A 374 -13.82 23.15 -16.61
N ALA A 375 -12.63 22.65 -16.94
CA ALA A 375 -11.95 21.62 -16.15
C ALA A 375 -11.47 22.11 -14.77
N THR A 376 -11.37 23.43 -14.57
CA THR A 376 -10.90 24.07 -13.32
C THR A 376 -12.02 24.72 -12.51
N ASP A 377 -13.28 24.35 -12.75
CA ASP A 377 -14.45 24.93 -12.06
C ASP A 377 -14.30 24.86 -10.52
N ALA A 378 -14.43 26.00 -9.85
CA ALA A 378 -14.22 26.19 -8.41
C ALA A 378 -12.86 25.69 -7.85
N CYS A 379 -11.81 25.53 -8.68
CA CYS A 379 -10.47 25.17 -8.18
C CYS A 379 -9.76 26.34 -7.49
N ASP A 380 -10.01 27.55 -7.98
CA ASP A 380 -9.58 28.80 -7.34
C ASP A 380 -10.74 29.42 -6.56
N LEU A 381 -10.43 30.40 -5.71
CA LEU A 381 -11.45 31.21 -5.05
C LEU A 381 -12.40 31.81 -6.08
N LEU A 382 -13.71 31.68 -5.82
CA LEU A 382 -14.73 32.21 -6.72
C LEU A 382 -14.62 33.74 -6.85
N PRO A 383 -14.95 34.32 -8.02
CA PRO A 383 -14.84 35.75 -8.28
C PRO A 383 -15.44 36.63 -7.17
N ALA A 384 -14.87 37.82 -6.97
CA ALA A 384 -15.40 38.79 -6.02
C ALA A 384 -16.89 39.11 -6.27
N SER A 385 -17.32 39.07 -7.54
CA SER A 385 -18.69 39.30 -8.00
C SER A 385 -19.68 38.16 -7.74
N THR A 386 -19.22 36.98 -7.29
CA THR A 386 -20.12 35.88 -6.93
C THR A 386 -21.03 36.31 -5.76
N PRO A 387 -22.36 36.15 -5.88
CA PRO A 387 -23.31 36.53 -4.82
C PRO A 387 -23.17 35.63 -3.59
N ASP A 388 -23.88 35.97 -2.51
CA ASP A 388 -24.01 35.08 -1.36
C ASP A 388 -24.76 33.80 -1.76
N LEU A 389 -24.09 32.66 -1.58
CA LEU A 389 -24.58 31.33 -1.96
C LEU A 389 -25.34 30.63 -0.82
N SER A 390 -25.58 31.31 0.30
CA SER A 390 -26.19 30.72 1.51
C SER A 390 -27.59 30.14 1.32
N ASN A 391 -28.33 30.58 0.30
CA ASN A 391 -29.68 30.14 -0.05
C ASN A 391 -29.76 29.36 -1.37
N TYR A 392 -28.64 28.82 -1.87
CA TYR A 392 -28.59 28.09 -3.13
C TYR A 392 -28.12 26.65 -2.95
N ILE A 393 -28.57 25.78 -3.86
CA ILE A 393 -27.88 24.53 -4.18
C ILE A 393 -26.80 24.88 -5.20
N VAL A 394 -25.54 24.74 -4.81
CA VAL A 394 -24.40 25.09 -5.66
C VAL A 394 -24.05 23.91 -6.56
N LEU A 395 -24.21 24.10 -7.88
CA LEU A 395 -23.86 23.14 -8.91
C LEU A 395 -22.42 23.39 -9.38
N ILE A 396 -21.56 22.38 -9.23
CA ILE A 396 -20.13 22.47 -9.59
C ILE A 396 -19.76 21.31 -10.52
N ARG A 397 -18.97 21.57 -11.56
CA ARG A 397 -18.45 20.51 -12.43
C ARG A 397 -17.27 19.79 -11.80
N ARG A 398 -17.22 18.46 -11.93
CA ARG A 398 -16.00 17.67 -11.66
C ARG A 398 -14.85 18.12 -12.59
N GLY A 399 -13.63 18.11 -12.08
CA GLY A 399 -12.47 18.64 -12.79
C GLY A 399 -11.14 18.32 -12.14
N LYS A 400 -10.13 19.15 -12.37
CA LYS A 400 -8.73 18.92 -11.99
C LYS A 400 -8.47 18.91 -10.48
N CYS A 401 -9.17 19.75 -9.71
CA CYS A 401 -9.01 19.83 -8.25
C CYS A 401 -9.99 18.92 -7.50
N THR A 402 -9.70 18.70 -6.22
CA THR A 402 -10.49 17.83 -5.32
C THR A 402 -11.90 18.38 -5.08
N PHE A 403 -12.85 17.50 -4.76
CA PHE A 403 -14.22 17.90 -4.39
C PHE A 403 -14.24 18.80 -3.15
N THR A 404 -13.42 18.50 -2.15
CA THR A 404 -13.27 19.33 -0.94
C THR A 404 -12.78 20.74 -1.27
N GLN A 405 -11.82 20.89 -2.18
CA GLN A 405 -11.35 22.22 -2.60
C GLN A 405 -12.48 23.01 -3.26
N LYS A 406 -13.21 22.38 -4.18
CA LYS A 406 -14.36 22.98 -4.89
C LYS A 406 -15.42 23.50 -3.93
N VAL A 407 -15.88 22.65 -3.02
CA VAL A 407 -16.94 23.03 -2.06
C VAL A 407 -16.44 24.04 -1.04
N THR A 408 -15.17 23.98 -0.61
CA THR A 408 -14.57 24.98 0.30
C THR A 408 -14.51 26.36 -0.36
N ASN A 409 -14.07 26.46 -1.61
CA ASN A 409 -14.02 27.72 -2.35
C ASN A 409 -15.41 28.32 -2.55
N ALA A 410 -16.41 27.49 -2.83
CA ALA A 410 -17.79 27.95 -2.92
C ALA A 410 -18.41 28.29 -1.55
N ALA A 411 -18.03 27.58 -0.49
CA ALA A 411 -18.44 27.88 0.88
C ALA A 411 -17.87 29.21 1.39
N ALA A 412 -16.70 29.65 0.89
CA ALA A 412 -16.15 30.98 1.16
C ALA A 412 -17.07 32.12 0.65
N LYS A 413 -18.03 31.81 -0.24
CA LYS A 413 -19.11 32.70 -0.68
C LYS A 413 -20.46 32.39 -0.02
N GLY A 414 -20.46 31.65 1.09
CA GLY A 414 -21.65 31.32 1.86
C GLY A 414 -22.33 30.00 1.46
N GLY A 415 -21.83 29.29 0.44
CA GLY A 415 -22.42 28.04 -0.04
C GLY A 415 -22.47 26.95 1.04
N LYS A 416 -23.61 26.25 1.14
CA LYS A 416 -23.86 25.21 2.15
C LYS A 416 -24.24 23.85 1.59
N TYR A 417 -24.77 23.81 0.37
CA TYR A 417 -25.37 22.62 -0.23
C TYR A 417 -24.85 22.43 -1.65
N PHE A 418 -24.37 21.24 -1.97
CA PHE A 418 -23.59 21.03 -3.19
C PHE A 418 -24.10 19.87 -4.03
N LEU A 419 -24.23 20.10 -5.34
CA LEU A 419 -24.30 19.02 -6.32
C LEU A 419 -23.09 19.13 -7.22
N VAL A 420 -22.29 18.07 -7.26
CA VAL A 420 -21.19 17.97 -8.20
C VAL A 420 -21.65 17.11 -9.35
N TYR A 421 -21.49 17.54 -10.59
CA TYR A 421 -21.79 16.69 -11.74
C TYR A 421 -20.52 16.20 -12.42
N ASP A 422 -20.55 14.96 -12.90
CA ASP A 422 -19.38 14.33 -13.49
C ASP A 422 -18.96 15.02 -14.81
N ASN A 423 -17.70 14.84 -15.21
CA ASN A 423 -17.13 15.38 -16.44
C ASN A 423 -17.22 14.43 -17.63
N GLN A 424 -17.74 13.22 -17.40
CA GLN A 424 -18.02 12.17 -18.37
C GLN A 424 -19.11 11.26 -17.78
N ASP A 425 -19.98 10.71 -18.62
CA ASP A 425 -20.96 9.73 -18.15
C ASP A 425 -20.27 8.42 -17.77
N ARG A 426 -20.36 8.09 -16.47
CA ARG A 426 -19.85 6.86 -15.86
C ARG A 426 -20.72 6.51 -14.65
N SER A 427 -20.44 5.36 -14.05
CA SER A 427 -21.06 4.97 -12.77
C SER A 427 -20.97 6.09 -11.76
N LEU A 428 -22.11 6.39 -11.12
CA LEU A 428 -22.14 7.26 -9.97
C LEU A 428 -21.33 6.60 -8.86
N GLY A 429 -20.22 7.25 -8.52
CA GLY A 429 -19.46 6.97 -7.31
C GLY A 429 -19.80 8.01 -6.26
N ALA A 430 -19.82 7.60 -5.01
CA ALA A 430 -19.99 8.53 -3.93
C ALA A 430 -18.73 9.40 -3.74
N ILE A 431 -18.92 10.64 -3.31
CA ILE A 431 -17.86 11.64 -3.19
C ILE A 431 -17.83 12.23 -1.78
N SER A 432 -16.67 12.72 -1.35
CA SER A 432 -16.55 13.47 -0.10
C SER A 432 -16.69 14.96 -0.35
N THR A 433 -17.74 15.57 0.22
CA THR A 433 -17.97 17.02 0.28
C THR A 433 -17.92 17.56 1.72
N SER A 434 -17.42 16.75 2.66
CA SER A 434 -17.36 17.08 4.09
C SER A 434 -16.67 18.44 4.34
N PRO A 435 -17.19 19.28 5.26
CA PRO A 435 -18.31 19.03 6.17
C PRO A 435 -19.71 19.32 5.60
N TYR A 436 -19.81 19.64 4.30
CA TYR A 436 -21.06 20.08 3.68
C TYR A 436 -21.87 18.94 3.06
N PRO A 437 -23.21 18.97 3.14
CA PRO A 437 -24.06 18.06 2.38
C PRO A 437 -23.87 18.23 0.87
N GLY A 438 -23.58 17.13 0.18
CA GLY A 438 -23.55 17.11 -1.26
C GLY A 438 -23.34 15.71 -1.84
N ALA A 439 -23.56 15.60 -3.15
CA ALA A 439 -23.40 14.34 -3.86
C ALA A 439 -22.95 14.54 -5.31
N LEU A 440 -22.45 13.45 -5.89
CA LEU A 440 -22.16 13.36 -7.31
C LEU A 440 -23.41 12.94 -8.08
N ILE A 441 -23.68 13.63 -9.18
CA ILE A 441 -24.69 13.28 -10.20
C ILE A 441 -24.03 13.06 -11.55
N SER A 442 -24.77 12.48 -12.51
CA SER A 442 -24.25 12.15 -13.83
C SER A 442 -23.89 13.42 -14.62
N GLN A 443 -23.07 13.28 -15.68
CA GLN A 443 -22.80 14.43 -16.54
C GLN A 443 -24.09 14.87 -17.23
N GLU A 444 -24.87 13.93 -17.76
CA GLU A 444 -26.18 14.20 -18.37
C GLU A 444 -27.08 15.04 -17.46
N ASP A 445 -27.25 14.62 -16.20
CA ASP A 445 -28.11 15.32 -15.24
C ASP A 445 -27.55 16.68 -14.84
N GLY A 446 -26.23 16.80 -14.71
CA GLY A 446 -25.57 18.08 -14.47
C GLY A 446 -25.77 19.08 -15.59
N LEU A 447 -25.67 18.63 -16.84
CA LEU A 447 -25.92 19.45 -18.02
C LEU A 447 -27.39 19.85 -18.10
N PHE A 448 -28.32 18.94 -17.80
CA PHE A 448 -29.74 19.26 -17.67
C PHE A 448 -29.98 20.35 -16.61
N LEU A 449 -29.38 20.21 -15.41
CA LEU A 449 -29.52 21.22 -14.35
C LEU A 449 -28.98 22.58 -14.79
N LEU A 450 -27.81 22.59 -15.45
CA LEU A 450 -27.15 23.81 -15.90
C LEU A 450 -27.93 24.52 -17.03
N GLN A 451 -28.35 23.77 -18.05
CA GLN A 451 -28.82 24.32 -19.32
C GLN A 451 -30.35 24.48 -19.36
N GLU A 452 -31.10 23.70 -18.58
CA GLU A 452 -32.56 23.72 -18.59
C GLU A 452 -33.13 24.15 -17.23
N ALA A 453 -32.68 23.54 -16.13
CA ALA A 453 -33.29 23.78 -14.81
C ALA A 453 -33.04 25.20 -14.29
N ILE A 454 -31.80 25.70 -14.40
CA ILE A 454 -31.44 27.06 -13.96
C ILE A 454 -32.23 28.13 -14.76
N PRO A 455 -32.25 28.14 -16.11
CA PRO A 455 -33.02 29.14 -16.87
C PRO A 455 -34.53 29.12 -16.61
N GLN A 456 -35.10 27.97 -16.27
CA GLN A 456 -36.53 27.81 -15.99
C GLN A 456 -36.88 27.99 -14.49
N ASN A 457 -35.91 28.34 -13.65
CA ASN A 457 -36.08 28.48 -12.18
C ASN A 457 -36.68 27.23 -11.52
N TYR A 458 -36.28 26.03 -11.97
CA TYR A 458 -36.67 24.80 -11.30
C TYR A 458 -35.99 24.68 -9.93
N THR A 459 -36.70 24.06 -9.00
CA THR A 459 -36.21 23.76 -7.65
C THR A 459 -36.04 22.25 -7.48
N ILE A 460 -35.32 21.84 -6.43
CA ILE A 460 -35.04 20.44 -6.12
C ILE A 460 -35.62 20.06 -4.75
N SER A 461 -36.12 18.84 -4.63
CA SER A 461 -36.43 18.19 -3.36
C SER A 461 -35.69 16.85 -3.20
N PHE A 462 -35.50 16.42 -1.96
CA PHE A 462 -34.74 15.21 -1.61
C PHE A 462 -35.64 14.20 -0.86
N PRO A 463 -36.51 13.47 -1.56
CA PRO A 463 -37.31 12.42 -0.94
C PRO A 463 -36.43 11.30 -0.38
N ASN A 464 -36.86 10.65 0.71
CA ASN A 464 -36.18 9.47 1.24
C ASN A 464 -36.74 8.21 0.57
N SER A 465 -36.10 7.78 -0.53
CA SER A 465 -36.54 6.65 -1.34
C SER A 465 -35.33 5.81 -1.79
N PRO A 466 -34.63 5.14 -0.87
CA PRO A 466 -33.42 4.38 -1.20
C PRO A 466 -33.74 3.14 -2.02
N PHE A 467 -32.86 2.82 -2.98
CA PHE A 467 -32.93 1.59 -3.75
C PHE A 467 -31.53 1.05 -4.05
N ALA A 468 -31.41 -0.27 -4.14
CA ALA A 468 -30.19 -0.92 -4.58
C ALA A 468 -30.17 -1.00 -6.11
N SER A 469 -29.02 -0.72 -6.70
CA SER A 469 -28.76 -0.88 -8.13
C SER A 469 -27.48 -1.67 -8.36
N ALA A 470 -27.40 -2.36 -9.49
CA ALA A 470 -26.17 -3.02 -9.89
C ALA A 470 -25.05 -1.97 -10.05
N SER A 471 -23.91 -2.22 -9.40
CA SER A 471 -22.73 -1.39 -9.60
C SER A 471 -22.15 -1.69 -10.99
N PRO A 472 -21.94 -0.70 -11.86
CA PRO A 472 -21.37 -0.99 -13.17
C PRO A 472 -19.87 -1.36 -13.11
N SER A 473 -19.18 -1.05 -12.01
CA SER A 473 -17.85 -1.60 -11.70
C SER A 473 -17.89 -2.85 -10.82
N GLY A 474 -19.10 -3.33 -10.47
CA GLY A 474 -19.30 -4.46 -9.59
C GLY A 474 -18.58 -5.73 -10.03
N GLY A 475 -17.79 -6.31 -9.14
CA GLY A 475 -16.97 -7.48 -9.44
C GLY A 475 -15.70 -7.21 -10.25
N LEU A 476 -15.36 -5.93 -10.51
CA LEU A 476 -14.06 -5.51 -11.05
C LEU A 476 -13.14 -5.06 -9.91
N MET A 477 -11.84 -5.00 -10.16
CA MET A 477 -10.90 -4.38 -9.21
C MET A 477 -11.27 -2.91 -8.97
N SER A 478 -11.26 -2.50 -7.71
CA SER A 478 -11.42 -1.09 -7.34
C SER A 478 -10.24 -0.29 -7.88
N SER A 479 -10.50 0.85 -8.54
CA SER A 479 -9.44 1.65 -9.19
C SER A 479 -8.36 2.18 -8.23
N PHE A 480 -8.69 2.31 -6.94
CA PHE A 480 -7.76 2.71 -5.90
C PHE A 480 -6.89 1.57 -5.37
N SER A 481 -7.21 0.31 -5.65
CA SER A 481 -6.45 -0.82 -5.11
C SER A 481 -5.00 -0.76 -5.61
N THR A 482 -4.04 -0.75 -4.68
CA THR A 482 -2.62 -0.65 -5.02
C THR A 482 -2.15 -1.84 -5.87
N TYR A 483 -1.34 -1.55 -6.89
CA TYR A 483 -0.69 -2.55 -7.72
C TYR A 483 0.64 -2.99 -7.10
N GLY A 484 0.91 -4.29 -7.18
CA GLY A 484 2.28 -4.82 -7.12
C GLY A 484 2.87 -5.01 -8.53
N PRO A 485 3.67 -6.07 -8.74
CA PRO A 485 4.25 -6.93 -7.70
C PRO A 485 5.23 -6.13 -6.82
N SER A 486 5.80 -6.77 -5.81
CA SER A 486 6.98 -6.19 -5.14
C SER A 486 8.19 -6.19 -6.09
N TYR A 487 9.19 -5.34 -5.82
CA TYR A 487 10.43 -5.27 -6.60
C TYR A 487 11.25 -6.56 -6.54
N ASP A 488 11.04 -7.36 -5.49
CA ASP A 488 11.62 -8.68 -5.34
C ASP A 488 10.76 -9.82 -5.89
N MET A 489 9.76 -9.48 -6.71
CA MET A 489 8.95 -10.39 -7.54
C MET A 489 8.04 -11.35 -6.75
N TYR A 490 7.65 -10.97 -5.55
CA TYR A 490 6.56 -11.65 -4.84
C TYR A 490 5.20 -11.18 -5.33
N LEU A 491 4.24 -12.11 -5.39
CA LEU A 491 2.86 -11.82 -5.78
C LEU A 491 2.19 -10.96 -4.70
N LYS A 492 1.94 -9.69 -5.05
CA LYS A 492 1.23 -8.71 -4.22
C LYS A 492 0.23 -7.92 -5.09
N PRO A 493 -1.04 -7.76 -4.66
CA PRO A 493 -1.66 -8.45 -3.52
C PRO A 493 -1.70 -9.97 -3.73
N ALA A 494 -1.92 -10.73 -2.64
CA ALA A 494 -2.02 -12.19 -2.72
C ALA A 494 -3.41 -12.63 -3.22
N ILE A 495 -4.46 -11.88 -2.84
CA ILE A 495 -5.86 -12.13 -3.18
C ILE A 495 -6.64 -10.81 -3.06
N SER A 496 -7.84 -10.74 -3.65
CA SER A 496 -8.73 -9.59 -3.51
C SER A 496 -10.09 -9.97 -2.91
N ALA A 497 -10.74 -9.02 -2.25
CA ALA A 497 -12.06 -9.20 -1.64
C ALA A 497 -12.91 -7.91 -1.76
N PRO A 498 -14.22 -7.96 -1.48
CA PRO A 498 -15.07 -6.78 -1.55
C PRO A 498 -14.56 -5.67 -0.61
N GLY A 499 -14.22 -4.50 -1.16
CA GLY A 499 -13.71 -3.35 -0.41
C GLY A 499 -14.25 -2.00 -0.88
N GLY A 500 -15.01 -1.96 -1.98
CA GLY A 500 -15.71 -0.75 -2.44
C GLY A 500 -17.13 -0.63 -1.89
N SER A 501 -17.48 0.52 -1.31
CA SER A 501 -18.82 0.85 -0.80
C SER A 501 -19.36 -0.12 0.27
N ILE A 502 -18.56 -0.37 1.31
CA ILE A 502 -18.87 -1.34 2.37
C ILE A 502 -19.58 -0.65 3.54
N ILE A 503 -20.79 -1.10 3.86
CA ILE A 503 -21.55 -0.68 5.05
C ILE A 503 -21.02 -1.45 6.26
N SER A 504 -20.65 -0.73 7.32
CA SER A 504 -20.26 -1.34 8.59
C SER A 504 -20.46 -0.36 9.75
N THR A 505 -20.12 -0.79 10.96
CA THR A 505 -20.23 -0.01 12.19
C THR A 505 -19.22 1.13 12.22
N ILE A 506 -19.59 2.28 12.74
CA ILE A 506 -18.67 3.35 13.16
C ILE A 506 -19.01 3.71 14.61
N PRO A 507 -18.18 4.47 15.34
CA PRO A 507 -18.48 4.84 16.72
C PRO A 507 -19.85 5.49 16.87
N LEU A 508 -20.49 5.25 18.01
CA LEU A 508 -21.81 5.81 18.32
C LEU A 508 -21.80 7.34 18.22
N ALA A 509 -20.71 7.97 18.67
CA ALA A 509 -20.49 9.41 18.59
C ALA A 509 -20.43 9.95 17.14
N LEU A 510 -20.14 9.08 16.16
CA LEU A 510 -20.04 9.44 14.74
C LEU A 510 -21.29 9.06 13.93
N GLY A 511 -22.29 8.41 14.55
CA GLY A 511 -23.53 8.01 13.87
C GLY A 511 -23.77 6.50 13.77
N SER A 512 -22.99 5.67 14.47
CA SER A 512 -23.16 4.21 14.59
C SER A 512 -22.90 3.38 13.32
N TRP A 513 -23.29 3.85 12.13
CA TRP A 513 -23.07 3.12 10.87
C TRP A 513 -22.49 4.03 9.80
N GLY A 514 -21.68 3.47 8.91
CA GLY A 514 -21.05 4.22 7.83
C GLY A 514 -20.70 3.35 6.63
N ILE A 515 -20.61 3.99 5.47
CA ILE A 515 -20.05 3.39 4.26
C ILE A 515 -18.59 3.83 4.15
N LYS A 516 -17.68 2.88 3.91
CA LYS A 516 -16.28 3.17 3.58
C LYS A 516 -15.83 2.36 2.37
N SER A 517 -14.91 2.93 1.59
CA SER A 517 -14.23 2.25 0.48
C SER A 517 -12.72 2.22 0.70
N GLY A 518 -12.12 1.04 0.57
CA GLY A 518 -10.67 0.86 0.71
C GLY A 518 -10.28 -0.61 0.81
N THR A 519 -9.00 -0.91 0.56
CA THR A 519 -8.42 -2.22 0.89
C THR A 519 -8.50 -2.52 2.40
N SER A 520 -8.62 -1.48 3.23
CA SER A 520 -8.96 -1.58 4.66
C SER A 520 -10.30 -2.24 4.96
N MET A 521 -11.24 -2.31 4.02
CA MET A 521 -12.52 -3.00 4.17
C MET A 521 -12.46 -4.42 3.58
N ALA A 522 -11.69 -4.62 2.51
CA ALA A 522 -11.43 -5.94 1.94
C ALA A 522 -10.63 -6.84 2.89
N THR A 523 -9.65 -6.28 3.60
CA THR A 523 -8.78 -7.01 4.53
C THR A 523 -9.53 -7.69 5.68
N PRO A 524 -10.38 -6.99 6.46
CA PRO A 524 -11.20 -7.65 7.49
C PRO A 524 -12.20 -8.66 6.91
N PHE A 525 -12.69 -8.45 5.68
CA PHE A 525 -13.54 -9.44 5.02
C PHE A 525 -12.78 -10.77 4.83
N VAL A 526 -11.52 -10.69 4.38
CA VAL A 526 -10.63 -11.85 4.26
C VAL A 526 -10.31 -12.45 5.64
N ALA A 527 -10.04 -11.63 6.66
CA ALA A 527 -9.82 -12.11 8.03
C ALA A 527 -11.01 -12.92 8.56
N GLY A 528 -12.24 -12.40 8.41
CA GLY A 528 -13.46 -13.14 8.76
C GLY A 528 -13.62 -14.43 7.94
N SER A 529 -13.28 -14.40 6.65
CA SER A 529 -13.32 -15.59 5.78
C SER A 529 -12.36 -16.68 6.28
N TYR A 530 -11.17 -16.32 6.75
CA TYR A 530 -10.23 -17.23 7.39
C TYR A 530 -10.78 -17.82 8.69
N ALA A 531 -11.57 -17.07 9.46
CA ALA A 531 -12.19 -17.61 10.66
C ALA A 531 -13.22 -18.70 10.32
N LEU A 532 -13.99 -18.54 9.23
CA LEU A 532 -14.89 -19.59 8.73
C LEU A 532 -14.09 -20.83 8.29
N LEU A 533 -12.95 -20.64 7.62
CA LEU A 533 -12.05 -21.73 7.24
C LEU A 533 -11.51 -22.48 8.46
N LEU A 534 -11.03 -21.77 9.50
CA LEU A 534 -10.49 -22.39 10.71
C LEU A 534 -11.59 -23.10 11.52
N GLN A 535 -12.81 -22.59 11.53
CA GLN A 535 -13.95 -23.30 12.12
C GLN A 535 -14.21 -24.62 11.38
N ALA A 536 -14.14 -24.62 10.05
CA ALA A 536 -14.44 -25.80 9.23
C ALA A 536 -13.31 -26.85 9.18
N LYS A 537 -12.06 -26.40 9.08
CA LYS A 537 -10.87 -27.28 8.90
C LYS A 537 -10.02 -27.42 10.17
N GLY A 538 -10.40 -26.76 11.26
CA GLY A 538 -9.72 -26.80 12.55
C GLY A 538 -8.59 -25.77 12.70
N LYS A 539 -8.46 -25.19 13.91
CA LYS A 539 -7.45 -24.20 14.28
C LYS A 539 -6.10 -24.81 14.67
N ASN A 540 -5.33 -25.26 13.68
CA ASN A 540 -3.98 -25.74 13.89
C ASN A 540 -2.99 -25.10 12.90
N ALA A 541 -1.70 -25.16 13.21
CA ALA A 541 -0.66 -24.52 12.42
C ALA A 541 -0.60 -25.03 10.95
N VAL A 542 -0.95 -26.29 10.70
CA VAL A 542 -0.98 -26.85 9.33
C VAL A 542 -2.10 -26.21 8.52
N THR A 543 -3.31 -26.10 9.09
CA THR A 543 -4.44 -25.42 8.44
C THR A 543 -4.10 -23.95 8.20
N ALA A 544 -3.55 -23.24 9.19
CA ALA A 544 -3.20 -21.83 9.07
C ALA A 544 -2.16 -21.57 7.96
N LYS A 545 -1.09 -22.37 7.90
CA LYS A 545 -0.05 -22.25 6.85
C LYS A 545 -0.58 -22.58 5.45
N ARG A 546 -1.59 -23.44 5.33
CA ARG A 546 -2.26 -23.78 4.05
C ARG A 546 -3.39 -22.82 3.68
N ALA A 547 -3.77 -21.92 4.58
CA ALA A 547 -4.96 -21.11 4.44
C ALA A 547 -4.90 -20.25 3.16
N ARG A 548 -3.77 -19.56 2.91
CA ARG A 548 -3.53 -18.80 1.68
C ARG A 548 -3.76 -19.66 0.43
N THR A 549 -3.23 -20.88 0.42
CA THR A 549 -3.39 -21.80 -0.72
C THR A 549 -4.85 -22.17 -0.97
N TYR A 550 -5.64 -22.48 0.06
CA TYR A 550 -7.05 -22.84 -0.15
C TYR A 550 -7.83 -21.72 -0.82
N PHE A 551 -7.64 -20.48 -0.38
CA PHE A 551 -8.33 -19.33 -0.97
C PHE A 551 -7.78 -18.95 -2.35
N GLN A 552 -6.48 -19.08 -2.59
CA GLN A 552 -5.92 -18.83 -3.93
C GLN A 552 -6.34 -19.89 -4.94
N ASN A 553 -6.43 -21.16 -4.52
CA ASN A 553 -6.90 -22.23 -5.38
C ASN A 553 -8.36 -22.05 -5.80
N SER A 554 -9.22 -21.48 -4.96
CA SER A 554 -10.64 -21.27 -5.27
C SER A 554 -10.98 -19.88 -5.81
N ALA A 555 -10.05 -18.93 -5.75
CA ALA A 555 -10.30 -17.54 -6.15
C ALA A 555 -10.82 -17.45 -7.61
N THR A 556 -11.67 -16.45 -7.85
CA THR A 556 -12.26 -16.18 -9.16
C THR A 556 -11.50 -15.02 -9.80
N PRO A 557 -10.75 -15.22 -10.91
CA PRO A 557 -10.13 -14.12 -11.63
C PRO A 557 -11.18 -13.13 -12.14
N VAL A 558 -10.96 -11.84 -11.89
CA VAL A 558 -11.83 -10.76 -12.33
C VAL A 558 -11.38 -10.19 -13.68
N LYS A 559 -12.31 -9.55 -14.39
CA LYS A 559 -12.01 -8.83 -15.63
C LYS A 559 -11.47 -7.44 -15.33
N GLN A 560 -10.73 -6.86 -16.27
CA GLN A 560 -10.26 -5.46 -16.17
C GLN A 560 -11.44 -4.47 -16.33
N THR A 561 -12.30 -4.73 -17.30
CA THR A 561 -13.52 -3.96 -17.59
C THR A 561 -14.76 -4.85 -17.66
N ALA A 562 -15.95 -4.26 -17.57
CA ALA A 562 -17.23 -4.98 -17.68
C ALA A 562 -17.55 -5.47 -19.11
N THR A 563 -16.74 -5.13 -20.12
CA THR A 563 -17.02 -5.47 -21.52
C THR A 563 -16.86 -6.97 -21.80
N CYS A 564 -17.58 -7.50 -22.80
CA CYS A 564 -17.49 -8.92 -23.16
C CYS A 564 -16.10 -9.33 -23.65
N ALA A 565 -15.41 -8.45 -24.39
CA ALA A 565 -14.07 -8.68 -24.93
C ALA A 565 -12.93 -8.37 -23.93
N SER A 566 -13.28 -7.99 -22.70
CA SER A 566 -12.33 -7.62 -21.64
C SER A 566 -11.39 -8.77 -21.29
N LEU A 567 -10.11 -8.43 -21.12
CA LEU A 567 -9.11 -9.35 -20.60
C LEU A 567 -9.35 -9.62 -19.11
N ILE A 568 -8.85 -10.75 -18.63
CA ILE A 568 -8.69 -10.99 -17.19
C ILE A 568 -7.64 -9.99 -16.68
N GLU A 569 -7.91 -9.37 -15.54
CA GLU A 569 -7.01 -8.42 -14.91
C GLU A 569 -5.64 -9.06 -14.59
N SER A 570 -4.56 -8.30 -14.59
CA SER A 570 -3.23 -8.82 -14.22
C SER A 570 -3.20 -9.26 -12.75
N ALA A 571 -2.53 -10.37 -12.46
CA ALA A 571 -2.29 -10.82 -11.09
C ALA A 571 -1.50 -9.79 -10.26
N SER A 572 -0.78 -8.85 -10.89
CA SER A 572 -0.15 -7.72 -10.20
C SER A 572 -1.15 -6.74 -9.58
N HIS A 573 -2.42 -6.77 -9.99
CA HIS A 573 -3.49 -5.96 -9.44
C HIS A 573 -4.45 -6.79 -8.57
N GLN A 574 -4.87 -7.96 -9.06
CA GLN A 574 -5.90 -8.78 -8.41
C GLN A 574 -5.37 -9.95 -7.54
N GLY A 575 -4.07 -10.23 -7.58
CA GLY A 575 -3.50 -11.45 -7.00
C GLY A 575 -4.10 -12.70 -7.66
N ALA A 576 -4.53 -13.67 -6.84
CA ALA A 576 -5.25 -14.84 -7.34
C ALA A 576 -6.69 -14.55 -7.84
N GLY A 577 -7.22 -13.35 -7.55
CA GLY A 577 -8.57 -12.91 -7.91
C GLY A 577 -9.48 -12.70 -6.70
N LEU A 578 -10.78 -12.56 -6.97
CA LEU A 578 -11.82 -12.40 -5.95
C LEU A 578 -11.93 -13.67 -5.11
N ILE A 579 -11.89 -13.51 -3.79
CA ILE A 579 -12.04 -14.61 -2.83
C ILE A 579 -13.37 -15.37 -3.02
N ASN A 580 -13.29 -16.70 -3.10
CA ASN A 580 -14.45 -17.60 -3.07
C ASN A 580 -14.35 -18.47 -1.82
N VAL A 581 -15.10 -18.05 -0.79
CA VAL A 581 -15.01 -18.60 0.57
C VAL A 581 -15.66 -19.97 0.66
N TYR A 582 -16.79 -20.16 -0.04
CA TYR A 582 -17.46 -21.45 -0.07
C TYR A 582 -16.56 -22.54 -0.64
N ASP A 583 -16.01 -22.31 -1.84
CA ASP A 583 -15.19 -23.32 -2.51
C ASP A 583 -13.85 -23.53 -1.82
N ALA A 584 -13.26 -22.48 -1.21
CA ALA A 584 -12.04 -22.63 -0.38
C ALA A 584 -12.23 -23.65 0.77
N ILE A 585 -13.42 -23.64 1.38
CA ILE A 585 -13.75 -24.53 2.49
C ILE A 585 -14.18 -25.90 2.00
N LYS A 586 -15.03 -25.96 0.96
CA LYS A 586 -15.68 -27.18 0.49
C LYS A 586 -14.85 -28.02 -0.47
N ASN A 587 -13.89 -27.43 -1.17
CA ASN A 587 -12.98 -28.21 -2.00
C ASN A 587 -12.18 -29.19 -1.13
N LEU A 588 -12.17 -30.44 -1.59
CA LEU A 588 -11.36 -31.54 -1.04
C LEU A 588 -10.15 -31.86 -1.92
N GLY A 589 -9.91 -31.05 -2.96
CA GLY A 589 -8.66 -31.05 -3.71
C GLY A 589 -7.81 -29.83 -3.35
N SER A 590 -6.50 -29.91 -3.52
CA SER A 590 -5.59 -28.77 -3.32
C SER A 590 -4.41 -28.83 -4.27
N LEU A 591 -3.94 -27.67 -4.72
CA LEU A 591 -2.88 -27.53 -5.71
C LEU A 591 -1.74 -26.68 -5.15
N PHE A 592 -0.56 -27.28 -5.04
CA PHE A 592 0.62 -26.66 -4.42
C PHE A 592 1.82 -26.58 -5.38
N PRO A 593 2.65 -25.52 -5.32
CA PRO A 593 2.35 -24.24 -4.68
C PRO A 593 1.17 -23.52 -5.36
N SER A 594 0.48 -22.65 -4.63
CA SER A 594 -0.60 -21.81 -5.18
C SER A 594 -0.08 -20.59 -5.96
N GLU A 595 1.23 -20.31 -5.86
CA GLU A 595 1.92 -19.22 -6.54
C GLU A 595 3.15 -19.75 -7.28
N LEU A 596 3.34 -19.35 -8.52
CA LEU A 596 4.49 -19.66 -9.37
C LEU A 596 5.22 -18.36 -9.71
N LEU A 597 6.26 -18.06 -8.93
CA LEU A 597 7.05 -16.85 -9.11
C LEU A 597 8.10 -17.10 -10.21
N LEU A 598 7.89 -16.49 -11.39
CA LEU A 598 8.73 -16.72 -12.57
C LEU A 598 9.94 -15.78 -12.62
N ASN A 599 9.92 -14.72 -11.81
CA ASN A 599 10.94 -13.67 -11.77
C ASN A 599 11.04 -12.88 -13.09
N ASP A 600 12.13 -12.16 -13.27
CA ASP A 600 12.48 -11.43 -14.50
C ASP A 600 13.24 -12.30 -15.51
N THR A 601 13.44 -11.81 -16.73
CA THR A 601 14.15 -12.57 -17.78
C THR A 601 15.64 -12.80 -17.49
N ALA A 602 16.24 -12.06 -16.55
CA ALA A 602 17.63 -12.27 -16.15
C ALA A 602 17.78 -13.42 -15.13
N ASN A 603 16.76 -13.65 -14.31
CA ASN A 603 16.76 -14.65 -13.23
C ASN A 603 15.56 -15.61 -13.37
N PHE A 604 15.23 -15.95 -14.62
CA PHE A 604 13.99 -16.59 -14.99
C PHE A 604 13.84 -18.01 -14.40
N LYS A 605 12.69 -18.26 -13.75
CA LYS A 605 12.29 -19.57 -13.23
C LYS A 605 11.07 -20.09 -13.99
N GLY A 606 11.28 -20.69 -15.16
CA GLY A 606 10.19 -21.13 -16.04
C GLY A 606 9.60 -22.51 -15.75
N VAL A 607 10.31 -23.37 -15.02
CA VAL A 607 9.89 -24.77 -14.78
C VAL A 607 9.49 -24.96 -13.32
N HIS A 608 8.27 -25.46 -13.10
CA HIS A 608 7.68 -25.65 -11.78
C HIS A 608 7.06 -27.04 -11.66
N THR A 609 7.10 -27.62 -10.46
CA THR A 609 6.37 -28.85 -10.13
C THR A 609 5.15 -28.49 -9.29
N LEU A 610 3.97 -28.80 -9.81
CA LEU A 610 2.71 -28.71 -9.07
C LEU A 610 2.37 -30.06 -8.45
N LEU A 611 1.94 -30.06 -7.19
CA LEU A 611 1.40 -31.20 -6.47
C LEU A 611 -0.11 -31.04 -6.34
N ILE A 612 -0.87 -31.90 -7.03
CA ILE A 612 -2.32 -32.00 -6.87
C ILE A 612 -2.63 -33.06 -5.81
N GLN A 613 -3.30 -32.64 -4.74
CA GLN A 613 -3.73 -33.49 -3.63
C GLN A 613 -5.24 -33.75 -3.73
N ASN A 614 -5.65 -34.97 -3.43
CA ASN A 614 -7.05 -35.38 -3.32
C ASN A 614 -7.32 -35.94 -1.93
N ASP A 615 -8.06 -35.19 -1.11
CA ASP A 615 -8.42 -35.56 0.26
C ASP A 615 -9.77 -36.31 0.33
N ARG A 616 -10.35 -36.68 -0.81
CA ARG A 616 -11.54 -37.55 -0.84
C ARG A 616 -11.16 -39.01 -0.52
N ASN A 617 -12.19 -39.78 -0.21
CA ASN A 617 -12.14 -41.23 -0.11
C ASN A 617 -12.31 -41.96 -1.47
N THR A 618 -12.43 -41.22 -2.57
CA THR A 618 -12.51 -41.74 -3.94
C THR A 618 -11.49 -41.05 -4.84
N SER A 619 -11.10 -41.71 -5.93
CA SER A 619 -10.19 -41.13 -6.92
C SER A 619 -10.87 -40.00 -7.71
N VAL A 620 -10.10 -38.96 -8.08
CA VAL A 620 -10.57 -37.84 -8.90
C VAL A 620 -9.67 -37.69 -10.13
N ASN A 621 -10.29 -37.50 -11.31
CA ASN A 621 -9.58 -37.21 -12.54
C ASN A 621 -9.46 -35.69 -12.70
N TYR A 622 -8.24 -35.15 -12.70
CA TYR A 622 -7.99 -33.74 -12.95
C TYR A 622 -7.50 -33.52 -14.38
N THR A 623 -8.09 -32.54 -15.07
CA THR A 623 -7.59 -31.99 -16.33
C THR A 623 -7.01 -30.60 -16.09
N PHE A 624 -5.79 -30.39 -16.55
CA PHE A 624 -5.07 -29.14 -16.41
C PHE A 624 -5.14 -28.31 -17.69
N THR A 625 -5.40 -27.01 -17.53
CA THR A 625 -5.44 -26.03 -18.62
C THR A 625 -4.72 -24.75 -18.22
N HIS A 626 -4.29 -23.99 -19.23
CA HIS A 626 -3.73 -22.65 -19.04
C HIS A 626 -4.82 -21.60 -19.28
N VAL A 627 -4.94 -20.65 -18.36
CA VAL A 627 -5.82 -19.49 -18.47
C VAL A 627 -4.97 -18.22 -18.38
N PRO A 628 -4.70 -17.52 -19.49
CA PRO A 628 -3.89 -16.32 -19.45
C PRO A 628 -4.65 -15.13 -18.84
N ALA A 629 -3.93 -14.30 -18.07
CA ALA A 629 -4.37 -12.96 -17.72
C ALA A 629 -3.77 -11.94 -18.70
N GLY A 630 -4.30 -10.72 -18.71
CA GLY A 630 -3.72 -9.63 -19.50
C GLY A 630 -2.29 -9.31 -19.05
N THR A 631 -1.39 -9.10 -20.00
CA THR A 631 -0.03 -8.63 -19.70
C THR A 631 -0.05 -7.13 -19.50
N ALA A 632 0.33 -6.69 -18.30
CA ALA A 632 0.36 -5.29 -17.90
C ALA A 632 1.59 -4.58 -18.44
N ILE A 633 1.37 -3.47 -19.15
CA ILE A 633 2.43 -2.57 -19.62
C ILE A 633 2.64 -1.54 -18.53
N THR A 634 3.78 -1.59 -17.84
CA THR A 634 3.91 -0.93 -16.53
C THR A 634 4.66 0.39 -16.56
N VAL A 635 5.52 0.60 -17.56
CA VAL A 635 6.39 1.78 -17.66
C VAL A 635 6.19 2.49 -19.01
N SER A 636 6.19 3.83 -18.96
CA SER A 636 6.27 4.69 -20.13
C SER A 636 7.48 5.62 -19.99
N GLY A 637 8.43 5.52 -20.92
CA GLY A 637 9.72 6.22 -20.81
C GLY A 637 10.54 5.69 -19.64
N ILE A 638 10.51 6.39 -18.51
CA ILE A 638 11.20 5.99 -17.28
C ILE A 638 10.25 5.86 -16.07
N GLU A 639 8.99 6.23 -16.25
CA GLU A 639 7.97 6.32 -15.20
C GLU A 639 7.03 5.14 -15.21
N ALA A 640 6.56 4.74 -14.04
CA ALA A 640 5.37 3.89 -13.96
C ALA A 640 4.17 4.61 -14.59
N ILE A 641 3.35 3.89 -15.36
CA ILE A 641 2.13 4.45 -15.95
C ILE A 641 1.11 4.73 -14.83
N PRO A 642 0.70 5.99 -14.61
CA PRO A 642 -0.26 6.32 -13.56
C PRO A 642 -1.69 5.88 -13.94
N GLY A 643 -2.51 5.63 -12.92
CA GLY A 643 -3.90 5.22 -13.07
C GLY A 643 -4.08 3.77 -13.50
N VAL A 644 -5.04 3.53 -14.39
CA VAL A 644 -5.34 2.17 -14.89
C VAL A 644 -4.19 1.70 -15.77
N VAL A 645 -3.53 0.63 -15.35
CA VAL A 645 -2.40 0.05 -16.08
C VAL A 645 -2.92 -0.63 -17.37
N PRO A 646 -2.41 -0.27 -18.56
CA PRO A 646 -2.84 -0.88 -19.82
C PRO A 646 -2.53 -2.38 -19.87
N LEU A 647 -3.47 -3.17 -20.39
CA LEU A 647 -3.28 -4.60 -20.61
C LEU A 647 -3.24 -4.94 -22.11
N THR A 648 -2.38 -5.88 -22.46
CA THR A 648 -2.34 -6.52 -23.79
C THR A 648 -2.70 -8.00 -23.69
N ASN A 649 -3.12 -8.59 -24.82
CA ASN A 649 -3.47 -10.01 -24.89
C ASN A 649 -2.26 -10.93 -25.11
N SER A 650 -1.04 -10.38 -25.18
CA SER A 650 0.20 -11.16 -25.19
C SER A 650 0.25 -12.00 -23.91
N ALA A 651 0.50 -13.30 -24.04
CA ALA A 651 0.47 -14.22 -22.91
C ALA A 651 1.67 -15.18 -22.94
N ALA A 652 2.02 -15.72 -21.77
CA ALA A 652 3.02 -16.76 -21.67
C ALA A 652 2.62 -18.02 -22.44
N THR A 653 3.60 -18.74 -22.97
CA THR A 653 3.39 -20.09 -23.52
C THR A 653 3.54 -21.09 -22.39
N VAL A 654 2.57 -22.00 -22.22
CA VAL A 654 2.54 -22.96 -21.11
C VAL A 654 2.41 -24.39 -21.62
N SER A 655 3.32 -25.25 -21.15
CA SER A 655 3.28 -26.70 -21.36
C SER A 655 3.07 -27.42 -20.02
N ILE A 656 2.14 -28.37 -19.99
CA ILE A 656 1.74 -29.10 -18.77
C ILE A 656 1.86 -30.60 -19.02
N VAL A 657 2.69 -31.29 -18.24
CA VAL A 657 3.00 -32.70 -18.43
C VAL A 657 2.96 -33.48 -17.11
N PRO A 658 2.09 -34.50 -16.96
CA PRO A 658 0.93 -34.77 -17.80
C PRO A 658 -0.18 -33.72 -17.59
N ASN A 659 -0.94 -33.38 -18.63
CA ASN A 659 -2.09 -32.46 -18.50
C ASN A 659 -3.37 -33.13 -17.99
N LYS A 660 -3.36 -34.45 -17.76
CA LYS A 660 -4.43 -35.22 -17.13
C LYS A 660 -3.85 -36.23 -16.16
N VAL A 661 -4.41 -36.30 -14.96
CA VAL A 661 -4.00 -37.25 -13.92
C VAL A 661 -5.22 -37.79 -13.18
N THR A 662 -5.15 -39.06 -12.80
CA THR A 662 -6.09 -39.67 -11.86
C THR A 662 -5.42 -39.73 -10.49
N VAL A 663 -5.86 -38.91 -9.55
CA VAL A 663 -5.28 -38.86 -8.20
C VAL A 663 -6.08 -39.80 -7.30
N PRO A 664 -5.48 -40.88 -6.78
CA PRO A 664 -6.17 -41.78 -5.86
C PRO A 664 -6.64 -41.08 -4.59
N ALA A 665 -7.62 -41.68 -3.91
CA ALA A 665 -8.11 -41.22 -2.62
C ALA A 665 -6.96 -41.01 -1.60
N GLY A 666 -6.93 -39.85 -0.94
CA GLY A 666 -5.94 -39.48 0.08
C GLY A 666 -4.49 -39.40 -0.44
N ARG A 667 -4.29 -39.29 -1.76
CA ARG A 667 -2.95 -39.23 -2.37
C ARG A 667 -2.72 -37.90 -3.07
N SER A 668 -1.47 -37.69 -3.45
CA SER A 668 -1.05 -36.56 -4.27
C SER A 668 -0.23 -37.05 -5.47
N LEU A 669 -0.31 -36.34 -6.58
CA LEU A 669 0.50 -36.58 -7.77
C LEU A 669 1.13 -35.29 -8.27
N SER A 670 2.30 -35.41 -8.89
CA SER A 670 3.04 -34.28 -9.44
C SER A 670 2.70 -34.05 -10.92
N VAL A 671 2.66 -32.78 -11.30
CA VAL A 671 2.50 -32.30 -12.67
C VAL A 671 3.59 -31.27 -12.93
N LEU A 672 4.34 -31.45 -14.02
CA LEU A 672 5.36 -30.49 -14.44
C LEU A 672 4.70 -29.39 -15.28
N VAL A 673 5.03 -28.14 -14.97
CA VAL A 673 4.59 -26.96 -15.72
C VAL A 673 5.83 -26.23 -16.22
N ALA A 674 5.95 -26.07 -17.53
CA ALA A 674 6.95 -25.22 -18.16
C ALA A 674 6.26 -23.98 -18.73
N ILE A 675 6.76 -22.81 -18.37
CA ILE A 675 6.23 -21.51 -18.75
C ILE A 675 7.34 -20.75 -19.47
N GLU A 676 7.02 -20.10 -20.58
CA GLU A 676 7.92 -19.23 -21.34
C GLU A 676 7.32 -17.81 -21.43
N PRO A 677 8.13 -16.74 -21.31
CA PRO A 677 7.63 -15.37 -21.38
C PRO A 677 6.98 -15.07 -22.75
N PRO A 678 5.97 -14.18 -22.80
CA PRO A 678 5.41 -13.70 -24.06
C PRO A 678 6.48 -13.04 -24.95
N THR A 679 6.40 -13.27 -26.26
CA THR A 679 7.27 -12.65 -27.28
C THR A 679 6.64 -11.41 -27.90
N GLY A 680 7.44 -10.51 -28.46
CA GLY A 680 6.95 -9.35 -29.23
C GLY A 680 6.54 -8.15 -28.38
N LEU A 681 6.90 -8.13 -27.09
CA LEU A 681 6.72 -7.00 -26.19
C LEU A 681 7.97 -6.12 -26.15
N ASP A 682 7.79 -4.83 -25.85
CA ASP A 682 8.89 -3.92 -25.58
C ASP A 682 9.37 -4.10 -24.13
N ALA A 683 10.60 -4.60 -23.98
CA ALA A 683 11.20 -4.82 -22.65
C ALA A 683 11.45 -3.51 -21.89
N THR A 684 11.48 -2.35 -22.55
CA THR A 684 11.66 -1.05 -21.90
C THR A 684 10.39 -0.57 -21.17
N GLU A 685 9.24 -1.16 -21.47
CA GLU A 685 7.96 -0.89 -20.79
C GLU A 685 7.72 -1.80 -19.57
N PHE A 686 8.71 -2.65 -19.23
CA PHE A 686 8.67 -3.64 -18.14
C PHE A 686 7.35 -4.44 -18.06
N PRO A 687 6.99 -5.21 -19.10
CA PRO A 687 5.71 -5.88 -19.14
C PRO A 687 5.61 -6.97 -18.07
N VAL A 688 4.57 -6.92 -17.23
CA VAL A 688 4.27 -7.92 -16.21
C VAL A 688 3.22 -8.87 -16.76
N TYR A 689 3.61 -10.12 -17.01
CA TYR A 689 2.71 -11.15 -17.53
C TYR A 689 2.31 -12.11 -16.42
N SER A 690 1.07 -12.58 -16.46
CA SER A 690 0.49 -13.44 -15.43
C SER A 690 -0.60 -14.35 -15.98
N GLY A 691 -1.10 -15.24 -15.14
CA GLY A 691 -2.19 -16.15 -15.49
C GLY A 691 -2.26 -17.33 -14.52
N TYR A 692 -3.00 -18.36 -14.93
CA TYR A 692 -3.38 -19.45 -14.05
C TYR A 692 -3.14 -20.81 -14.69
N ILE A 693 -2.60 -21.74 -13.91
CA ILE A 693 -2.65 -23.16 -14.19
C ILE A 693 -3.89 -23.71 -13.47
N ARG A 694 -4.93 -24.02 -14.25
CA ARG A 694 -6.24 -24.44 -13.73
C ARG A 694 -6.39 -25.96 -13.79
N ALA A 695 -6.80 -26.57 -12.70
CA ALA A 695 -7.14 -27.99 -12.60
C ALA A 695 -8.65 -28.16 -12.39
N ILE A 696 -9.31 -28.87 -13.30
CA ILE A 696 -10.74 -29.21 -13.20
C ILE A 696 -10.87 -30.70 -12.91
N GLY A 697 -11.44 -31.02 -11.75
CA GLY A 697 -11.72 -32.37 -11.30
C GLY A 697 -13.01 -32.92 -11.91
N SER A 698 -13.10 -34.25 -12.08
CA SER A 698 -14.32 -34.96 -12.47
C SER A 698 -15.46 -34.84 -11.46
N ASP A 699 -15.18 -34.29 -10.28
CA ASP A 699 -16.11 -33.96 -9.21
C ASP A 699 -16.56 -32.48 -9.23
N ASN A 700 -16.26 -31.76 -10.33
CA ASN A 700 -16.48 -30.32 -10.53
C ASN A 700 -15.63 -29.39 -9.63
N THR A 701 -14.67 -29.93 -8.86
CA THR A 701 -13.72 -29.08 -8.14
C THR A 701 -12.84 -28.33 -9.14
N THR A 702 -12.79 -27.01 -9.01
CA THR A 702 -11.89 -26.15 -9.78
C THR A 702 -10.82 -25.59 -8.83
N LEU A 703 -9.56 -25.83 -9.18
CA LEU A 703 -8.39 -25.32 -8.46
C LEU A 703 -7.51 -24.53 -9.41
N GLN A 704 -6.76 -23.57 -8.90
CA GLN A 704 -5.78 -22.85 -9.70
C GLN A 704 -4.50 -22.52 -8.94
N SER A 705 -3.39 -22.43 -9.68
CA SER A 705 -2.12 -21.86 -9.22
C SER A 705 -1.80 -20.66 -10.09
N THR A 706 -1.47 -19.53 -9.47
CA THR A 706 -1.27 -18.24 -10.14
C THR A 706 0.21 -18.06 -10.46
N TYR A 707 0.56 -17.79 -11.72
CA TYR A 707 1.93 -17.42 -12.09
C TYR A 707 2.06 -15.92 -12.35
N ILE A 708 3.24 -15.37 -12.09
CA ILE A 708 3.60 -13.98 -12.40
C ILE A 708 5.08 -13.88 -12.77
N GLY A 709 5.38 -13.09 -13.81
CA GLY A 709 6.75 -12.83 -14.27
C GLY A 709 6.87 -11.50 -15.01
N VAL A 710 8.09 -11.08 -15.30
CA VAL A 710 8.40 -9.84 -16.05
C VAL A 710 9.10 -10.19 -17.35
N ALA A 711 8.57 -9.73 -18.49
CA ALA A 711 9.15 -9.93 -19.81
C ALA A 711 10.25 -8.90 -20.13
N ALA A 712 11.07 -8.60 -19.13
CA ALA A 712 12.18 -7.66 -19.18
C ALA A 712 13.23 -8.08 -18.13
N ARG A 713 14.41 -7.45 -18.14
CA ARG A 713 15.42 -7.62 -17.08
C ARG A 713 15.26 -6.46 -16.12
N LEU A 714 14.92 -6.71 -14.86
CA LEU A 714 14.70 -5.64 -13.87
C LEU A 714 15.98 -4.83 -13.62
N LYS A 715 17.16 -5.43 -13.80
CA LYS A 715 18.44 -4.70 -13.76
C LYS A 715 18.64 -3.68 -14.89
N ASP A 716 17.81 -3.70 -15.93
CA ASP A 716 17.82 -2.68 -16.98
C ASP A 716 16.90 -1.49 -16.65
N ALA A 717 16.11 -1.57 -15.59
CA ALA A 717 15.25 -0.49 -15.14
C ALA A 717 16.07 0.73 -14.73
N ARG A 718 15.60 1.90 -15.15
CA ARG A 718 16.18 3.16 -14.68
C ARG A 718 15.76 3.38 -13.24
N ILE A 719 16.73 3.72 -12.38
CA ILE A 719 16.47 3.94 -10.95
C ILE A 719 16.41 5.43 -10.65
N ILE A 720 17.42 6.19 -11.07
CA ILE A 720 17.58 7.62 -10.81
C ILE A 720 16.92 8.42 -11.95
N ASP A 721 16.04 9.35 -11.59
CA ASP A 721 15.50 10.34 -12.53
C ASP A 721 16.62 11.25 -13.02
N ASN A 722 16.73 11.38 -14.34
CA ASN A 722 17.66 12.28 -15.01
C ASN A 722 17.01 13.22 -16.03
N THR A 723 15.70 13.37 -15.91
CA THR A 723 14.88 14.21 -16.77
C THR A 723 14.62 15.56 -16.12
N ASP A 724 14.17 16.51 -16.92
CA ASP A 724 13.67 17.82 -16.50
C ASP A 724 12.14 17.83 -16.31
N THR A 725 11.47 16.68 -16.41
CA THR A 725 10.01 16.61 -16.43
C THR A 725 9.39 17.05 -15.11
N TYR A 726 9.99 16.71 -13.96
CA TYR A 726 9.40 17.00 -12.66
C TYR A 726 9.60 18.46 -12.21
N PHE A 727 10.86 18.93 -12.16
CA PHE A 727 11.21 20.27 -11.68
C PHE A 727 11.55 21.29 -12.78
N GLY A 728 11.44 20.92 -14.07
CA GLY A 728 11.96 21.74 -15.17
C GLY A 728 13.50 21.75 -15.27
N VAL A 729 14.18 20.94 -14.45
CA VAL A 729 15.64 20.80 -14.42
C VAL A 729 16.04 19.34 -14.24
N LYS A 730 17.17 18.96 -14.85
CA LYS A 730 17.66 17.58 -14.81
C LYS A 730 18.12 17.20 -13.41
N MET A 731 17.52 16.14 -12.88
CA MET A 731 17.85 15.58 -11.57
C MET A 731 19.03 14.57 -11.66
N PRO A 732 19.66 14.21 -10.53
CA PRO A 732 19.70 14.92 -9.25
C PRO A 732 20.34 16.33 -9.35
N VAL A 733 20.02 17.22 -8.41
CA VAL A 733 20.55 18.58 -8.32
C VAL A 733 20.98 18.94 -6.89
N ILE A 734 21.74 20.02 -6.74
CA ILE A 734 22.01 20.65 -5.45
C ILE A 734 21.34 22.01 -5.42
N ILE A 735 20.66 22.32 -4.31
CA ILE A 735 20.13 23.65 -4.02
C ILE A 735 20.73 24.22 -2.73
N ASP A 736 20.73 25.55 -2.64
CA ASP A 736 21.01 26.31 -1.40
C ASP A 736 19.72 26.58 -0.59
N SER A 737 19.86 27.28 0.54
CA SER A 737 18.74 27.62 1.43
C SER A 737 17.72 28.56 0.82
N GLU A 738 18.08 29.30 -0.23
CA GLU A 738 17.21 30.20 -0.97
C GLU A 738 16.54 29.51 -2.18
N GLY A 739 16.80 28.21 -2.37
CA GLY A 739 16.25 27.40 -3.46
C GLY A 739 16.93 27.65 -4.81
N ASN A 740 18.13 28.26 -4.84
CA ASN A 740 18.89 28.44 -6.08
C ASN A 740 19.67 27.17 -6.42
N LEU A 741 19.69 26.84 -7.71
CA LEU A 741 20.39 25.68 -8.24
C LEU A 741 21.88 25.93 -8.36
N LEU A 742 22.68 24.96 -7.92
CA LEU A 742 24.09 24.90 -8.26
C LEU A 742 24.24 24.36 -9.70
N PRO A 743 24.79 25.16 -10.65
CA PRO A 743 24.93 24.70 -12.03
C PRO A 743 25.84 23.47 -12.17
N PRO A 744 25.61 22.57 -13.15
CA PRO A 744 26.35 21.32 -13.35
C PRO A 744 27.89 21.43 -13.36
N ALA A 745 28.42 22.54 -13.87
CA ALA A 745 29.87 22.83 -13.93
C ALA A 745 30.33 23.90 -12.91
N GLY A 746 29.45 24.28 -11.98
CA GLY A 746 29.70 25.34 -11.00
C GLY A 746 30.37 24.86 -9.72
N SER A 747 30.61 25.83 -8.84
CA SER A 747 31.00 25.59 -7.45
C SER A 747 30.28 26.56 -6.51
N ALA A 748 29.82 26.07 -5.36
CA ALA A 748 29.27 26.89 -4.28
C ALA A 748 30.06 26.63 -2.99
N THR A 749 30.14 27.67 -2.16
CA THR A 749 30.83 27.62 -0.86
C THR A 749 29.78 27.58 0.24
N TYR A 750 29.94 26.64 1.18
CA TYR A 750 29.06 26.44 2.32
C TYR A 750 29.88 26.46 3.61
N THR A 751 29.34 27.09 4.65
CA THR A 751 29.92 27.10 6.00
C THR A 751 29.51 25.87 6.81
N LEU A 752 28.47 25.14 6.39
CA LEU A 752 27.83 24.04 7.11
C LEU A 752 27.25 24.46 8.46
N ASN A 753 26.82 25.72 8.58
CA ASN A 753 26.20 26.26 9.79
C ASN A 753 24.74 26.65 9.52
N GLY A 754 23.83 26.24 10.41
CA GLY A 754 22.40 26.51 10.27
C GLY A 754 21.84 25.97 8.96
N THR A 755 21.30 26.87 8.13
CA THR A 755 20.72 26.53 6.82
C THR A 755 21.74 26.58 5.68
N ASP A 756 22.97 27.06 5.91
CA ASP A 756 24.02 27.17 4.89
C ASP A 756 24.73 25.82 4.67
N THR A 757 23.98 24.89 4.11
CA THR A 757 24.38 23.51 3.78
C THR A 757 23.88 23.16 2.38
N PRO A 758 24.57 22.35 1.59
CA PRO A 758 24.01 21.85 0.33
C PRO A 758 22.86 20.87 0.60
N LEU A 759 21.72 21.03 -0.09
CA LEU A 759 20.67 20.01 -0.17
C LEU A 759 20.74 19.30 -1.51
N VAL A 760 21.00 18.00 -1.47
CA VAL A 760 20.93 17.13 -2.65
C VAL A 760 19.48 16.73 -2.84
N LEU A 761 18.86 17.18 -3.93
CA LEU A 761 17.56 16.72 -4.37
C LEU A 761 17.74 15.60 -5.40
N TYR A 762 17.02 14.50 -5.21
CA TYR A 762 17.00 13.37 -6.13
C TYR A 762 15.59 12.78 -6.21
N ARG A 763 15.37 11.97 -7.25
CA ARG A 763 14.11 11.26 -7.45
C ARG A 763 14.42 9.86 -7.96
N LEU A 764 13.78 8.87 -7.35
CA LEU A 764 13.81 7.47 -7.73
C LEU A 764 12.56 7.15 -8.53
N VAL A 765 12.70 6.82 -9.81
CA VAL A 765 11.57 6.42 -10.67
C VAL A 765 11.23 4.94 -10.52
N GLN A 766 12.17 4.16 -9.96
CA GLN A 766 12.02 2.77 -9.54
C GLN A 766 12.69 2.58 -8.19
N GLY A 767 12.26 1.57 -7.43
CA GLY A 767 12.84 1.24 -6.14
C GLY A 767 14.29 0.78 -6.27
N SER A 768 15.07 0.98 -5.20
CA SER A 768 16.47 0.56 -5.13
C SER A 768 16.69 -0.34 -3.91
N PRO A 769 17.29 -1.55 -4.05
CA PRO A 769 17.66 -2.34 -2.89
C PRO A 769 18.71 -1.64 -2.02
N PHE A 770 19.46 -0.70 -2.58
CA PHE A 770 20.47 0.06 -1.83
C PHE A 770 20.82 1.39 -2.49
N ILE A 771 20.83 2.47 -1.70
CA ILE A 771 21.38 3.76 -2.11
C ILE A 771 22.51 4.20 -1.18
N ILE A 772 23.48 4.90 -1.74
CA ILE A 772 24.58 5.50 -0.98
C ILE A 772 25.03 6.83 -1.58
N PHE A 773 25.29 7.79 -0.72
CA PHE A 773 25.87 9.09 -1.02
C PHE A 773 27.22 9.18 -0.32
N ASP A 774 28.30 9.26 -1.09
CA ASP A 774 29.66 9.43 -0.58
C ASP A 774 30.16 10.85 -0.86
N LEU A 775 31.05 11.33 0.00
CA LEU A 775 31.86 12.50 -0.30
C LEU A 775 33.18 12.05 -0.94
N ILE A 776 33.52 12.63 -2.09
CA ILE A 776 34.77 12.38 -2.82
C ILE A 776 35.52 13.70 -3.06
N ASP A 777 36.83 13.61 -3.25
CA ASP A 777 37.66 14.76 -3.62
C ASP A 777 37.17 15.33 -4.96
N SER A 778 37.08 16.67 -5.10
CA SER A 778 36.52 17.30 -6.30
C SER A 778 37.29 17.00 -7.59
N LYS A 779 38.57 16.61 -7.48
CA LYS A 779 39.43 16.17 -8.61
C LYS A 779 39.13 14.75 -9.06
N THR A 780 38.40 13.98 -8.26
CA THR A 780 37.98 12.62 -8.64
C THR A 780 37.00 12.72 -9.80
N ASN A 781 37.33 12.03 -10.90
CA ASN A 781 36.48 11.99 -12.08
C ASN A 781 35.86 10.60 -12.21
N ILE A 782 34.56 10.52 -11.96
CA ILE A 782 33.74 9.33 -12.18
C ILE A 782 32.70 9.74 -13.21
N ALA A 783 32.68 9.05 -14.34
CA ALA A 783 31.66 9.30 -15.33
C ALA A 783 30.30 8.85 -14.78
N THR A 784 29.36 9.80 -14.69
CA THR A 784 27.93 9.50 -14.51
C THR A 784 27.52 8.44 -15.54
N ASN A 785 27.05 7.29 -15.09
CA ASN A 785 26.69 6.16 -15.95
C ASN A 785 25.17 5.92 -15.91
N GLN A 786 24.40 6.94 -16.29
CA GLN A 786 22.96 6.80 -16.52
C GLN A 786 22.69 6.09 -17.86
N ARG A 787 23.28 4.90 -18.04
CA ARG A 787 23.35 4.17 -19.31
C ARG A 787 21.95 3.85 -19.85
N HIS A 788 21.84 3.87 -21.18
CA HIS A 788 20.77 3.21 -21.92
C HIS A 788 20.95 1.68 -21.88
N PRO A 789 19.88 0.88 -22.06
CA PRO A 789 19.94 -0.57 -21.93
C PRO A 789 20.99 -1.13 -22.89
N SER A 790 21.96 -1.89 -22.36
CA SER A 790 22.91 -2.65 -23.16
C SER A 790 22.77 -4.13 -22.83
N LYS A 791 22.63 -4.94 -23.88
CA LYS A 791 22.57 -6.40 -23.82
C LYS A 791 23.93 -6.93 -23.40
N VAL A 792 24.06 -7.28 -22.13
CA VAL A 792 25.13 -8.16 -21.63
C VAL A 792 24.52 -9.17 -20.67
N GLU A 793 24.72 -10.45 -20.97
CA GLU A 793 24.40 -11.61 -20.13
C GLU A 793 25.25 -11.56 -18.85
N VAL A 794 24.64 -11.80 -17.70
CA VAL A 794 25.36 -11.99 -16.42
C VAL A 794 24.67 -13.10 -15.66
N GLU A 795 25.51 -13.99 -15.11
CA GLU A 795 25.20 -15.15 -14.28
C GLU A 795 24.34 -14.84 -13.04
N VAL A 796 23.60 -15.89 -12.70
CA VAL A 796 22.54 -16.05 -11.72
C VAL A 796 23.02 -15.80 -10.28
N ALA A 797 22.49 -14.78 -9.62
CA ALA A 797 22.46 -14.73 -8.16
C ALA A 797 21.15 -15.36 -7.70
N GLU A 798 21.20 -16.56 -7.13
CA GLU A 798 20.04 -17.22 -6.55
C GLU A 798 19.44 -16.34 -5.43
N ARG A 799 18.25 -15.77 -5.68
CA ARG A 799 17.38 -15.29 -4.61
C ARG A 799 16.78 -16.52 -3.92
N SER A 800 17.11 -16.68 -2.65
CA SER A 800 16.75 -17.84 -1.84
C SER A 800 15.23 -17.95 -1.66
N ASP A 801 14.65 -19.06 -2.12
CA ASP A 801 13.26 -19.47 -1.87
C ASP A 801 13.04 -19.95 -0.41
N ILE A 802 13.88 -19.48 0.53
CA ILE A 802 13.83 -19.91 1.93
C ILE A 802 12.72 -19.11 2.63
N PRO A 803 11.78 -19.78 3.34
CA PRO A 803 10.80 -19.12 4.21
C PRO A 803 11.47 -18.12 5.17
N VAL A 804 10.72 -17.12 5.67
CA VAL A 804 11.24 -16.14 6.64
C VAL A 804 11.37 -16.83 8.01
N GLY A 805 12.36 -17.70 8.12
CA GLY A 805 12.67 -18.43 9.34
C GLY A 805 13.25 -17.52 10.44
N PRO A 806 13.42 -18.06 11.66
CA PRO A 806 13.98 -17.31 12.79
C PRO A 806 15.39 -16.77 12.54
N ASP A 807 16.12 -17.31 11.55
CA ASP A 807 17.47 -16.86 11.16
C ASP A 807 17.46 -15.74 10.10
N SER A 808 16.30 -15.36 9.58
CA SER A 808 16.18 -14.20 8.67
C SER A 808 16.42 -12.93 9.48
N THR A 809 17.26 -12.01 9.01
CA THR A 809 17.51 -10.71 9.67
C THR A 809 16.75 -9.59 8.96
N PHE A 810 16.47 -8.46 9.65
CA PHE A 810 15.82 -7.30 9.03
C PHE A 810 16.60 -6.74 7.82
N SER A 811 17.93 -6.80 7.87
CA SER A 811 18.79 -6.54 6.73
C SER A 811 19.80 -7.66 6.58
N LYS A 812 20.08 -8.07 5.33
CA LYS A 812 21.12 -9.05 5.00
C LYS A 812 22.54 -8.44 5.08
N ARG A 813 22.67 -7.13 5.29
CA ARG A 813 23.97 -6.47 5.47
C ARG A 813 24.51 -6.70 6.87
N SER A 814 25.82 -6.86 6.96
CA SER A 814 26.47 -6.79 8.26
C SER A 814 26.35 -5.38 8.83
N ILE A 815 26.15 -5.28 10.13
CA ILE A 815 26.23 -4.02 10.87
C ILE A 815 27.52 -3.24 10.59
N TRP A 816 28.63 -3.93 10.29
CA TRP A 816 29.89 -3.32 9.90
C TRP A 816 29.87 -2.69 8.51
N ASP A 817 29.09 -3.23 7.57
CA ASP A 817 28.86 -2.62 6.26
C ASP A 817 28.00 -1.35 6.39
N TRP A 818 27.17 -1.29 7.43
CA TRP A 818 26.36 -0.11 7.72
C TRP A 818 27.20 1.02 8.36
N LEU A 819 28.07 0.69 9.31
CA LEU A 819 28.90 1.66 10.05
C LEU A 819 30.22 2.07 9.42
N PHE A 820 30.88 1.08 8.82
CA PHE A 820 32.17 1.20 8.20
C PHE A 820 32.09 0.49 6.85
N PRO A 821 31.18 0.93 5.95
CA PRO A 821 31.09 0.40 4.60
C PRO A 821 32.51 0.40 4.04
N LYS A 822 33.13 -0.78 3.94
CA LYS A 822 34.59 -0.99 3.91
C LYS A 822 35.30 0.10 3.10
N LYS A 823 35.69 1.23 3.70
CA LYS A 823 36.18 2.43 2.97
C LYS A 823 35.57 2.61 1.56
N GLY A 824 34.25 2.64 1.42
CA GLY A 824 33.61 2.85 0.11
C GLY A 824 33.92 1.81 -0.97
N GLN A 825 34.47 0.64 -0.63
CA GLN A 825 34.72 -0.45 -1.57
C GLN A 825 33.40 -1.16 -1.88
N THR A 826 32.74 -0.75 -2.95
CA THR A 826 32.00 -1.73 -3.76
C THR A 826 33.01 -2.80 -4.19
N ALA A 827 32.69 -4.07 -3.96
CA ALA A 827 33.63 -5.15 -4.15
C ALA A 827 33.78 -5.53 -5.64
N GLY A 828 34.32 -4.63 -6.47
CA GLY A 828 34.52 -4.87 -7.89
C GLY A 828 34.68 -3.59 -8.72
N GLY A 829 35.30 -3.72 -9.90
CA GLY A 829 35.44 -2.64 -10.86
C GLY A 829 36.36 -1.48 -10.45
N THR A 830 36.19 -0.32 -11.09
CA THR A 830 36.92 0.92 -10.79
C THR A 830 36.42 1.62 -9.52
N PHE A 831 35.22 1.32 -9.04
CA PHE A 831 34.70 1.89 -7.80
C PHE A 831 35.48 1.46 -6.56
N ALA A 832 36.06 0.25 -6.53
CA ALA A 832 36.98 -0.14 -5.45
C ALA A 832 38.22 0.77 -5.36
N ALA A 833 38.58 1.47 -6.45
CA ALA A 833 39.66 2.44 -6.51
C ALA A 833 39.21 3.89 -6.26
N VAL A 834 37.90 4.15 -6.14
CA VAL A 834 37.38 5.47 -5.80
C VAL A 834 37.66 5.75 -4.33
N LYS A 835 38.55 6.70 -4.08
CA LYS A 835 38.86 7.13 -2.72
C LYS A 835 37.72 8.02 -2.20
N THR A 836 36.90 7.47 -1.30
CA THR A 836 35.87 8.24 -0.58
C THR A 836 36.47 8.84 0.70
N LEU A 837 35.98 10.03 1.08
CA LEU A 837 36.29 10.65 2.37
C LEU A 837 35.39 10.12 3.48
N GLY A 838 34.14 9.80 3.14
CA GLY A 838 33.15 9.25 4.05
C GLY A 838 31.77 9.17 3.40
N VAL A 839 30.85 8.47 4.07
CA VAL A 839 29.45 8.34 3.66
C VAL A 839 28.64 9.48 4.25
N LEU A 840 27.82 10.13 3.43
CA LEU A 840 26.88 11.19 3.80
C LEU A 840 25.53 10.61 4.17
N TYR A 841 25.05 9.64 3.40
CA TYR A 841 23.75 8.98 3.62
C TYR A 841 23.74 7.61 2.94
N GLN A 842 23.02 6.65 3.50
CA GLN A 842 22.73 5.38 2.84
C GLN A 842 21.44 4.78 3.39
N GLU A 843 20.77 3.98 2.57
CA GLU A 843 19.51 3.34 2.93
C GLU A 843 19.33 2.05 2.13
N ASP A 844 18.74 1.04 2.77
CA ASP A 844 18.40 -0.24 2.16
C ASP A 844 16.92 -0.23 1.76
N TYR A 845 16.57 -0.93 0.67
CA TYR A 845 15.19 -1.19 0.24
C TYR A 845 14.32 0.07 0.12
N VAL A 846 14.81 1.05 -0.63
CA VAL A 846 14.12 2.32 -0.80
C VAL A 846 13.02 2.17 -1.87
N PRO A 847 11.78 2.58 -1.61
CA PRO A 847 10.73 2.63 -2.63
C PRO A 847 11.04 3.67 -3.70
N ARG A 848 10.31 3.61 -4.82
CA ARG A 848 10.29 4.74 -5.76
C ARG A 848 9.51 5.92 -5.19
N ASN A 849 9.81 7.12 -5.70
CA ASN A 849 8.96 8.29 -5.48
C ASN A 849 7.65 8.17 -6.27
N SER A 850 6.62 8.90 -5.81
CA SER A 850 5.36 9.01 -6.54
C SER A 850 5.51 9.98 -7.73
N ALA A 851 4.59 9.91 -8.69
CA ALA A 851 4.50 10.88 -9.78
C ALA A 851 3.66 12.13 -9.39
N GLY A 852 3.31 12.28 -8.10
CA GLY A 852 2.33 13.27 -7.65
C GLY A 852 2.77 14.73 -7.82
N GLU A 853 1.79 15.60 -8.08
CA GLU A 853 1.94 17.01 -8.46
C GLU A 853 2.16 17.96 -7.25
N SER A 854 2.48 17.44 -6.06
CA SER A 854 2.74 18.29 -4.88
C SER A 854 3.94 17.84 -4.05
N VAL A 855 4.51 18.80 -3.32
CA VAL A 855 5.60 18.59 -2.35
C VAL A 855 5.23 17.62 -1.22
N ASP A 856 3.95 17.41 -0.94
CA ASP A 856 3.46 16.63 0.21
C ASP A 856 3.22 15.13 -0.09
N VAL A 857 3.40 14.69 -1.34
CA VAL A 857 3.12 13.30 -1.78
C VAL A 857 4.39 12.48 -2.10
N ASN A 858 5.53 12.82 -1.50
CA ASN A 858 6.82 12.11 -1.70
C ASN A 858 7.28 12.02 -3.17
N GLY A 859 7.00 13.05 -3.98
CA GLY A 859 7.38 13.08 -5.39
C GLY A 859 8.88 13.22 -5.64
N TYR A 860 9.66 13.59 -4.62
CA TYR A 860 11.12 13.65 -4.63
C TYR A 860 11.68 13.36 -3.23
N SER A 861 13.00 13.22 -3.14
CA SER A 861 13.72 13.06 -1.88
C SER A 861 14.86 14.08 -1.76
N GLY A 862 15.15 14.48 -0.52
CA GLY A 862 16.17 15.46 -0.19
C GLY A 862 17.11 14.95 0.90
N ILE A 863 18.41 15.19 0.74
CA ILE A 863 19.45 14.91 1.75
C ILE A 863 20.28 16.16 2.01
N GLN A 864 20.20 16.67 3.23
CA GLN A 864 21.02 17.79 3.66
C GLN A 864 22.44 17.32 3.99
N VAL A 865 23.45 17.93 3.36
CA VAL A 865 24.86 17.60 3.55
C VAL A 865 25.46 18.49 4.63
N ALA A 866 25.30 18.09 5.90
CA ALA A 866 25.84 18.84 7.05
C ALA A 866 27.01 18.11 7.73
N THR A 867 26.89 16.80 7.91
CA THR A 867 27.86 15.90 8.54
C THR A 867 27.99 14.62 7.73
N PHE A 868 29.00 13.80 8.03
CA PHE A 868 28.97 12.41 7.58
C PHE A 868 27.85 11.64 8.30
N ALA A 869 27.37 10.54 7.71
CA ALA A 869 26.34 9.65 8.28
C ALA A 869 26.71 9.10 9.67
N ASN A 870 28.00 9.15 10.02
CA ASN A 870 28.54 8.76 11.31
C ASN A 870 28.62 9.95 12.31
N GLY A 871 28.01 11.09 11.98
CA GLY A 871 28.01 12.32 12.78
C GLY A 871 29.31 13.12 12.77
N THR A 872 30.39 12.63 12.14
CA THR A 872 31.65 13.37 12.12
C THR A 872 31.59 14.58 11.20
N ALA A 873 32.27 15.66 11.59
CA ALA A 873 32.33 16.89 10.83
C ALA A 873 33.07 16.67 9.50
N ILE A 874 32.51 17.21 8.42
CA ILE A 874 33.16 17.14 7.09
C ILE A 874 34.31 18.16 7.05
N PRO A 875 35.58 17.78 6.81
CA PRO A 875 36.69 18.73 6.85
C PRO A 875 36.57 19.82 5.77
N ASP A 876 37.13 21.00 6.03
CA ASP A 876 37.21 22.08 5.04
C ASP A 876 37.97 21.62 3.79
N GLY A 877 37.47 21.99 2.60
CA GLY A 877 38.04 21.52 1.34
C GLY A 877 37.07 21.63 0.18
N SER A 878 37.43 20.99 -0.94
CA SER A 878 36.65 20.99 -2.18
C SER A 878 36.28 19.56 -2.56
N TYR A 879 34.98 19.31 -2.71
CA TYR A 879 34.42 17.96 -2.81
C TYR A 879 33.35 17.86 -3.88
N LYS A 880 32.95 16.62 -4.17
CA LYS A 880 31.71 16.27 -4.87
C LYS A 880 30.96 15.21 -4.07
N VAL A 881 29.65 15.18 -4.25
CA VAL A 881 28.79 14.08 -3.81
C VAL A 881 28.76 13.03 -4.90
N LEU A 882 29.02 11.77 -4.53
CA LEU A 882 28.86 10.59 -5.37
C LEU A 882 27.61 9.84 -4.92
N PHE A 883 26.55 9.89 -5.71
CA PHE A 883 25.35 9.12 -5.49
C PHE A 883 25.40 7.83 -6.30
N ARG A 884 25.19 6.68 -5.63
CA ARG A 884 25.09 5.36 -6.26
C ARG A 884 23.79 4.69 -5.85
N ALA A 885 23.01 4.23 -6.81
CA ALA A 885 21.79 3.46 -6.60
C ALA A 885 21.94 2.07 -7.23
N LEU A 886 21.73 1.02 -6.43
CA LEU A 886 21.77 -0.36 -6.89
C LEU A 886 20.51 -0.66 -7.71
N LYS A 887 20.67 -1.33 -8.84
CA LYS A 887 19.54 -1.80 -9.65
C LYS A 887 18.77 -2.91 -8.93
N ILE A 888 17.47 -3.04 -9.21
CA ILE A 888 16.52 -3.92 -8.49
C ILE A 888 17.03 -5.36 -8.29
N THR A 889 17.60 -5.98 -9.34
CA THR A 889 18.20 -7.33 -9.29
C THR A 889 19.72 -7.30 -9.43
N GLY A 890 20.34 -6.14 -9.17
CA GLY A 890 21.78 -5.92 -9.28
C GLY A 890 22.58 -6.59 -8.16
N ASN A 891 23.80 -7.01 -8.49
CA ASN A 891 24.76 -7.53 -7.55
C ASN A 891 25.50 -6.35 -6.86
N PRO A 892 25.40 -6.18 -5.53
CA PRO A 892 26.04 -5.07 -4.81
C PRO A 892 27.57 -5.07 -4.87
N ARG A 893 28.18 -6.15 -5.38
CA ARG A 893 29.63 -6.24 -5.61
C ARG A 893 30.05 -5.73 -6.99
N MET A 894 29.12 -5.64 -7.94
CA MET A 894 29.40 -5.28 -9.33
C MET A 894 29.09 -3.80 -9.56
N GLN A 895 30.05 -3.05 -10.08
CA GLN A 895 29.89 -1.61 -10.33
C GLN A 895 28.86 -1.30 -11.42
N GLU A 896 28.80 -2.14 -12.46
CA GLU A 896 27.86 -2.03 -13.58
C GLU A 896 26.39 -2.15 -13.18
N ASP A 897 26.15 -2.71 -11.99
CA ASP A 897 24.83 -2.87 -11.40
C ASP A 897 24.41 -1.64 -10.56
N TYR A 898 25.22 -0.59 -10.54
CA TYR A 898 24.87 0.71 -9.97
C TYR A 898 24.64 1.77 -11.06
N GLU A 899 23.61 2.57 -10.87
CA GLU A 899 23.51 3.89 -11.48
C GLU A 899 24.25 4.90 -10.62
N VAL A 900 25.00 5.79 -11.27
CA VAL A 900 25.87 6.75 -10.59
C VAL A 900 25.66 8.15 -11.10
N TRP A 901 25.62 9.09 -10.15
CA TRP A 901 25.65 10.52 -10.37
C TRP A 901 26.74 11.17 -9.51
N THR A 902 27.45 12.15 -10.09
CA THR A 902 28.37 13.01 -9.34
C THR A 902 27.90 14.45 -9.39
N SER A 903 27.89 15.11 -8.23
CA SER A 903 27.47 16.51 -8.12
C SER A 903 28.47 17.50 -8.75
N PRO A 904 28.06 18.76 -8.94
CA PRO A 904 28.98 19.88 -9.06
C PRO A 904 29.88 20.00 -7.82
N THR A 905 30.91 20.85 -7.91
CA THR A 905 31.86 21.02 -6.80
C THR A 905 31.20 21.76 -5.64
N ILE A 906 31.27 21.20 -4.44
CA ILE A 906 30.93 21.90 -3.20
C ILE A 906 32.23 22.26 -2.47
N VAL A 907 32.35 23.50 -2.02
CA VAL A 907 33.47 23.98 -1.23
C VAL A 907 33.00 24.16 0.21
N ILE A 908 33.64 23.49 1.14
CA ILE A 908 33.37 23.64 2.57
C ILE A 908 34.44 24.54 3.14
N LYS A 909 34.01 25.67 3.71
CA LYS A 909 34.88 26.63 4.35
C LYS A 909 34.19 27.18 5.60
N ARG A 910 34.59 26.67 6.76
CA ARG A 910 34.09 27.19 8.03
C ARG A 910 34.76 28.54 8.30
N ALA A 911 33.96 29.51 8.75
CA ALA A 911 34.44 30.84 9.08
C ALA A 911 35.36 30.83 10.30
#